data_AF-A0AAN7TTI7-F1
#
_entry.id   AF-A0AAN7TTI7-F1
#
_cell.length_a   1.000
_cell.length_b   1.000
_cell.length_c   1.000
_cell.angle_alpha   90.00
_cell.angle_beta   90.00
_cell.angle_gamma   90.00
#
_symmetry.space_group_name_H-M   'P 1'
#
loop_
_entity.id
_entity.type
_entity.pdbx_description
1 polymer ?
#
loop_
_entity_poly.entity_id
_entity_poly.type
_entity_poly.pdbx_seq_one_letter_code
_entity_poly.pdbx_strand_id
1 'polypeptide(L)'
;MADTVLGKHQLEKALYEENKAVSSGALKEENPLDTSTDFRIFCDACRRGDLRVCQEQISGGVNINARDQFDYTPLILASLCGHYEVAQMLLEQGARCERDTFQGERCLYNALNDRIRNLLLSYDYSKSTDPLQPLAAHITALLTRDVPKTADIAVHTGDTTLNLHKFVLSARSPYFAKKLAAAPETTTWKLASSVPSQSFQTCIRYLYLGDAGADLGEGEEEQAVLTGIDKLSRLLEVPQLFDNILGSGDRRQARQRRTEELEKGSGQISAWFRENVLRYKVVVESQKADEVKWDRDNEIFADVLLRADEEDEDDESDLHAASEALPAPAVRRTDGPLNGIPIGPLASHQPSRSPSRKHTPRTSTLFPCHRAMLLRSELFATMFASPFRESQESAHLHIIPIDCTPAVLEIVLSFLYTERANFSLDKALEVLRVADMLFIEKLKQRAALLISTLGNGNASLVDTATTTIDCDTEDDEVINIYDIIRAGWDTRVPRLEEFGARFIAFRLEKYIDEPEFKLLVQESAARIQKRQETDTVELIDDIRYYLSDRFRLRFEDSGLDGMMNEESNGAAQGENSDDVRAIPQGDEDYPDLPDIDGGLSSARASAAAKDSAAFEAQQGVVRTLDGDIAGDEFALDAMNYQILLGKIEVLMESLGLDG
;
A
#
# COMPACT_ATOMS: atom_id res chain seq x y z
N MET A 1 -10.54 -1.93 -36.01
CA MET A 1 -11.86 -2.42 -36.45
C MET A 1 -12.81 -1.25 -36.38
N ALA A 2 -13.63 -1.03 -37.42
CA ALA A 2 -14.52 0.12 -37.49
C ALA A 2 -15.54 0.10 -36.34
N ASP A 3 -15.63 1.19 -35.58
CA ASP A 3 -16.71 1.41 -34.63
C ASP A 3 -18.04 1.42 -35.40
N THR A 4 -18.76 0.30 -35.34
CA THR A 4 -20.16 0.26 -35.74
C THR A 4 -20.96 1.01 -34.68
N VAL A 5 -21.13 2.32 -34.90
CA VAL A 5 -22.03 3.15 -34.11
C VAL A 5 -23.44 2.54 -34.20
N LEU A 6 -23.89 1.94 -33.10
CA LEU A 6 -25.20 1.31 -32.99
C LEU A 6 -26.30 2.37 -33.10
N GLY A 7 -27.35 2.08 -33.87
CA GLY A 7 -28.51 2.97 -33.94
C GLY A 7 -29.25 3.02 -32.59
N LYS A 8 -29.91 4.15 -32.29
CA LYS A 8 -30.68 4.34 -31.03
C LYS A 8 -31.58 3.15 -30.67
N HIS A 9 -32.32 2.60 -31.62
CA HIS A 9 -33.20 1.45 -31.38
C HIS A 9 -32.45 0.15 -31.08
N GLN A 10 -31.25 -0.03 -31.63
CA GLN A 10 -30.40 -1.18 -31.33
C GLN A 10 -29.80 -1.05 -29.92
N LEU A 11 -29.43 0.18 -29.53
CA LEU A 11 -28.98 0.50 -28.16
C LEU A 11 -30.11 0.28 -27.14
N GLU A 12 -31.31 0.80 -27.38
CA GLU A 12 -32.47 0.61 -26.50
C GLU A 12 -32.83 -0.88 -26.34
N LYS A 13 -32.77 -1.65 -27.42
CA LYS A 13 -33.01 -3.09 -27.38
C LYS A 13 -31.93 -3.83 -26.59
N ALA A 14 -30.65 -3.51 -26.84
CA ALA A 14 -29.53 -4.10 -26.10
C ALA A 14 -29.63 -3.78 -24.60
N LEU A 15 -29.96 -2.53 -24.25
CA LEU A 15 -30.15 -2.09 -22.86
C LEU A 15 -31.34 -2.80 -22.19
N TYR A 16 -32.43 -3.04 -22.93
CA TYR A 16 -33.56 -3.82 -22.43
C TYR A 16 -33.20 -5.29 -22.17
N GLU A 17 -32.49 -5.93 -23.10
CA GLU A 17 -32.02 -7.31 -22.95
C GLU A 17 -31.02 -7.44 -21.80
N GLU A 18 -30.14 -6.46 -21.65
CA GLU A 18 -29.20 -6.33 -20.53
C GLU A 18 -29.91 -6.16 -19.20
N ASN A 19 -30.83 -5.19 -19.07
CA ASN A 19 -31.59 -4.99 -17.84
C ASN A 19 -32.41 -6.23 -17.45
N LYS A 20 -32.91 -6.97 -18.44
CA LYS A 20 -33.58 -8.26 -18.22
C LYS A 20 -32.61 -9.34 -17.73
N ALA A 21 -31.40 -9.41 -18.29
CA ALA A 21 -30.35 -10.31 -17.82
C ALA A 21 -29.85 -9.95 -16.40
N VAL A 22 -29.75 -8.67 -16.07
CA VAL A 22 -29.40 -8.20 -14.71
C VAL A 22 -30.52 -8.52 -13.71
N SER A 23 -31.77 -8.20 -14.03
CA SER A 23 -32.91 -8.49 -13.15
C SER A 23 -33.18 -9.99 -12.95
N SER A 24 -32.80 -10.83 -13.92
CA SER A 24 -32.83 -12.29 -13.76
C SER A 24 -31.60 -12.88 -13.04
N GLY A 25 -30.60 -12.06 -12.71
CA GLY A 25 -29.36 -12.48 -12.06
C GLY A 25 -28.33 -13.15 -12.99
N ALA A 26 -28.60 -13.22 -14.30
CA ALA A 26 -27.70 -13.81 -15.29
C ALA A 26 -26.48 -12.91 -15.59
N LEU A 27 -26.59 -11.62 -15.35
CA LEU A 27 -25.51 -10.63 -15.43
C LEU A 27 -25.42 -9.85 -14.11
N LYS A 28 -24.20 -9.62 -13.63
CA LYS A 28 -23.96 -8.71 -12.50
C LYS A 28 -24.13 -7.25 -12.96
N GLU A 29 -24.87 -6.47 -12.18
CA GLU A 29 -24.91 -5.02 -12.34
C GLU A 29 -23.52 -4.46 -12.05
N GLU A 30 -22.95 -3.67 -12.97
CA GLU A 30 -21.59 -3.16 -12.83
C GLU A 30 -21.49 -2.12 -11.71
N ASN A 31 -22.53 -1.31 -11.55
CA ASN A 31 -22.64 -0.29 -10.52
C ASN A 31 -23.96 -0.47 -9.77
N PRO A 32 -24.06 -1.48 -8.89
CA PRO A 32 -25.29 -1.75 -8.15
C PRO A 32 -25.62 -0.57 -7.23
N LEU A 33 -26.92 -0.27 -7.08
CA LEU A 33 -27.37 0.68 -6.08
C LEU A 33 -27.15 0.08 -4.68
N ASP A 34 -26.30 0.73 -3.88
CA ASP A 34 -26.06 0.34 -2.49
C ASP A 34 -26.64 1.41 -1.55
N THR A 35 -27.59 0.99 -0.72
CA THR A 35 -28.28 1.84 0.25
C THR A 35 -27.90 1.52 1.70
N SER A 36 -26.89 0.67 1.89
CA SER A 36 -26.38 0.32 3.22
C SER A 36 -25.83 1.55 3.94
N THR A 37 -25.86 1.48 5.27
CA THR A 37 -25.30 2.54 6.12
C THR A 37 -23.81 2.72 5.88
N ASP A 38 -23.11 1.60 5.69
CA ASP A 38 -21.66 1.53 5.55
C ASP A 38 -21.23 2.15 4.22
N PHE A 39 -21.94 1.84 3.13
CA PHE A 39 -21.73 2.49 1.84
C PHE A 39 -22.05 3.99 1.88
N ARG A 40 -23.09 4.41 2.61
CA ARG A 40 -23.38 5.84 2.78
C ARG A 40 -22.26 6.56 3.54
N ILE A 41 -21.71 5.95 4.59
CA ILE A 41 -20.54 6.47 5.32
C ILE A 41 -19.35 6.57 4.37
N PHE A 42 -19.12 5.55 3.55
CA PHE A 42 -18.05 5.52 2.56
C PHE A 42 -18.19 6.64 1.51
N CYS A 43 -19.39 6.85 0.96
CA CYS A 43 -19.66 7.94 0.02
C CYS A 43 -19.44 9.31 0.65
N ASP A 44 -19.85 9.51 1.91
CA ASP A 44 -19.66 10.77 2.62
C ASP A 44 -18.18 11.04 2.91
N ALA A 45 -17.42 10.00 3.29
CA ALA A 45 -15.97 10.07 3.41
C ALA A 45 -15.31 10.49 2.09
N CYS A 46 -15.75 9.93 0.95
CA CYS A 46 -15.25 10.31 -0.37
C CYS A 46 -15.55 11.77 -0.74
N ARG A 47 -16.69 12.32 -0.28
CA ARG A 47 -17.04 13.74 -0.49
C ARG A 47 -16.21 14.69 0.36
N ARG A 48 -15.86 14.26 1.57
CA ARG A 48 -15.07 15.04 2.53
C ARG A 48 -13.56 14.92 2.31
N GLY A 49 -13.12 13.92 1.55
CA GLY A 49 -11.70 13.62 1.38
C GLY A 49 -11.11 12.80 2.54
N ASP A 50 -11.95 12.17 3.36
CA ASP A 50 -11.53 11.40 4.53
C ASP A 50 -10.98 10.03 4.11
N LEU A 51 -9.70 10.02 3.78
CA LEU A 51 -8.99 8.84 3.30
C LEU A 51 -9.00 7.68 4.30
N ARG A 52 -8.97 7.97 5.61
CA ARG A 52 -8.95 6.93 6.65
C ARG A 52 -10.26 6.17 6.68
N VAL A 53 -11.38 6.89 6.76
CA VAL A 53 -12.71 6.25 6.74
C VAL A 53 -12.92 5.54 5.42
N CYS A 54 -12.45 6.11 4.29
CA CYS A 54 -12.47 5.41 3.01
C CYS A 54 -11.77 4.04 3.06
N GLN A 55 -10.56 3.97 3.64
CA GLN A 55 -9.81 2.71 3.76
C GLN A 55 -10.43 1.72 4.73
N GLU A 56 -10.95 2.18 5.86
CA GLU A 56 -11.66 1.33 6.83
C GLU A 56 -12.87 0.67 6.18
N GLN A 57 -13.66 1.43 5.43
CA GLN A 57 -14.83 0.91 4.72
C GLN A 57 -14.43 -0.03 3.58
N ILE A 58 -13.37 0.27 2.82
CA ILE A 58 -12.82 -0.64 1.80
C ILE A 58 -12.35 -1.94 2.45
N SER A 59 -11.66 -1.87 3.58
CA SER A 59 -11.21 -3.04 4.35
C SER A 59 -12.38 -3.85 4.92
N GLY A 60 -13.47 -3.16 5.27
CA GLY A 60 -14.75 -3.75 5.64
C GLY A 60 -15.50 -4.43 4.48
N GLY A 61 -14.99 -4.33 3.25
CA GLY A 61 -15.53 -5.01 2.07
C GLY A 61 -16.60 -4.22 1.32
N VAL A 62 -16.66 -2.90 1.50
CA VAL A 62 -17.59 -2.04 0.76
C VAL A 62 -17.31 -2.12 -0.75
N ASN A 63 -18.37 -2.18 -1.56
CA ASN A 63 -18.23 -2.23 -3.00
C ASN A 63 -17.84 -0.86 -3.57
N ILE A 64 -16.56 -0.73 -3.96
CA ILE A 64 -15.98 0.51 -4.51
C ILE A 64 -16.70 0.99 -5.78
N ASN A 65 -17.31 0.08 -6.54
CA ASN A 65 -17.97 0.39 -7.81
C ASN A 65 -19.49 0.52 -7.69
N ALA A 66 -20.07 0.41 -6.49
CA ALA A 66 -21.49 0.67 -6.29
C ALA A 66 -21.84 2.15 -6.52
N ARG A 67 -23.13 2.44 -6.69
CA ARG A 67 -23.65 3.81 -6.83
C ARG A 67 -24.55 4.18 -5.65
N ASP A 68 -24.50 5.44 -5.26
CA ASP A 68 -25.40 6.00 -4.26
C ASP A 68 -26.80 6.27 -4.84
N GLN A 69 -27.71 6.75 -4.00
CA GLN A 69 -29.09 7.09 -4.38
C GLN A 69 -29.20 8.20 -5.45
N PHE A 70 -28.10 8.87 -5.79
CA PHE A 70 -28.00 9.91 -6.81
C PHE A 70 -27.24 9.45 -8.06
N ASP A 71 -27.05 8.13 -8.20
CA ASP A 71 -26.30 7.50 -9.27
C ASP A 71 -24.82 7.94 -9.35
N TYR A 72 -24.22 8.33 -8.23
CA TYR A 72 -22.79 8.63 -8.14
C TYR A 72 -22.03 7.44 -7.58
N THR A 73 -20.96 7.04 -8.26
CA THR A 73 -19.97 6.13 -7.68
C THR A 73 -19.03 6.91 -6.74
N PRO A 74 -18.40 6.24 -5.76
CA PRO A 74 -17.39 6.85 -4.88
C PRO A 74 -16.30 7.61 -5.64
N LEU A 75 -15.85 7.08 -6.79
CA LEU A 75 -14.86 7.73 -7.63
C LEU A 75 -15.37 9.03 -8.27
N ILE A 76 -16.65 9.08 -8.67
CA ILE A 76 -17.25 10.33 -9.16
C ILE A 76 -17.34 11.35 -8.02
N LEU A 77 -17.71 10.95 -6.81
CA LEU A 77 -17.78 11.84 -5.65
C LEU A 77 -16.41 12.45 -5.31
N ALA A 78 -15.36 11.63 -5.22
CA ALA A 78 -14.01 12.10 -4.95
C ALA A 78 -13.50 13.05 -6.05
N SER A 79 -13.76 12.71 -7.32
CA SER A 79 -13.37 13.54 -8.48
C SER A 79 -14.10 14.88 -8.52
N LEU A 80 -15.40 14.87 -8.20
CA LEU A 80 -16.26 16.06 -8.14
C LEU A 80 -15.84 17.01 -7.01
N CYS A 81 -15.47 16.46 -5.85
CA CYS A 81 -15.08 17.23 -4.69
C CYS A 81 -13.59 17.65 -4.69
N GLY A 82 -12.80 17.19 -5.67
CA GLY A 82 -11.40 17.62 -5.81
C GLY A 82 -10.38 16.85 -4.98
N HIS A 83 -10.77 15.70 -4.42
CA HIS A 83 -9.91 14.93 -3.51
C HIS A 83 -9.01 13.97 -4.29
N TYR A 84 -7.84 14.48 -4.71
CA TYR A 84 -6.89 13.76 -5.55
C TYR A 84 -6.43 12.44 -4.91
N GLU A 85 -6.06 12.46 -3.63
CA GLU A 85 -5.53 11.32 -2.89
C GLU A 85 -6.58 10.21 -2.75
N VAL A 86 -7.84 10.58 -2.52
CA VAL A 86 -8.96 9.64 -2.46
C VAL A 86 -9.25 9.07 -3.86
N ALA A 87 -9.27 9.90 -4.90
CA ALA A 87 -9.47 9.43 -6.27
C ALA A 87 -8.37 8.46 -6.72
N GLN A 88 -7.11 8.77 -6.39
CA GLN A 88 -5.97 7.89 -6.66
C GLN A 88 -6.09 6.57 -5.91
N MET A 89 -6.37 6.61 -4.60
CA MET A 89 -6.57 5.41 -3.80
C MET A 89 -7.72 4.55 -4.35
N LEU A 90 -8.85 5.15 -4.72
CA LEU A 90 -9.98 4.42 -5.30
C LEU A 90 -9.58 3.70 -6.59
N LEU A 91 -8.84 4.36 -7.48
CA LEU A 91 -8.31 3.74 -8.72
C LEU A 91 -7.36 2.58 -8.43
N GLU A 92 -6.42 2.77 -7.50
CA GLU A 92 -5.47 1.74 -7.06
C GLU A 92 -6.18 0.52 -6.43
N GLN A 93 -7.30 0.76 -5.75
CA GLN A 93 -8.15 -0.27 -5.15
C GLN A 93 -9.17 -0.88 -6.14
N GLY A 94 -9.07 -0.54 -7.43
CA GLY A 94 -9.88 -1.16 -8.49
C GLY A 94 -11.20 -0.46 -8.82
N ALA A 95 -11.32 0.84 -8.52
CA ALA A 95 -12.42 1.65 -9.03
C ALA A 95 -12.38 1.71 -10.56
N ARG A 96 -13.56 1.58 -11.18
CA ARG A 96 -13.71 1.53 -12.64
C ARG A 96 -13.86 2.93 -13.22
N CYS A 97 -12.89 3.32 -14.04
CA CYS A 97 -12.93 4.53 -14.86
C CYS A 97 -12.88 4.17 -16.35
N GLU A 98 -13.98 3.61 -16.87
CA GLU A 98 -14.10 3.24 -18.28
C GLU A 98 -14.56 4.42 -19.13
N ARG A 99 -13.69 4.92 -20.02
CA ARG A 99 -13.93 6.14 -20.81
C ARG A 99 -15.16 6.07 -21.72
N ASP A 100 -15.56 4.87 -22.12
CA ASP A 100 -16.67 4.64 -23.03
C ASP A 100 -17.95 4.21 -22.29
N THR A 101 -17.99 4.42 -20.96
CA THR A 101 -19.18 4.13 -20.14
C THR A 101 -19.80 5.42 -19.61
N PHE A 102 -21.11 5.38 -19.38
CA PHE A 102 -21.85 6.49 -18.79
C PHE A 102 -21.23 6.97 -17.46
N GLN A 103 -20.71 6.05 -16.63
CA GLN A 103 -20.09 6.42 -15.36
C GLN A 103 -18.68 6.99 -15.52
N GLY A 104 -17.85 6.44 -16.41
CA GLY A 104 -16.50 6.97 -16.64
C GLY A 104 -16.50 8.33 -17.35
N GLU A 105 -17.39 8.56 -18.30
CA GLU A 105 -17.59 9.89 -18.89
C GLU A 105 -18.01 10.91 -17.84
N ARG A 106 -18.94 10.56 -16.94
CA ARG A 106 -19.35 11.42 -15.82
C ARG A 106 -18.21 11.68 -14.86
N CYS A 107 -17.34 10.70 -14.60
CA CYS A 107 -16.18 10.87 -13.76
C CYS A 107 -15.20 11.89 -14.35
N LEU A 108 -14.89 11.77 -15.65
CA LEU A 108 -14.02 12.71 -16.37
C LEU A 108 -14.64 14.11 -16.52
N TYR A 109 -15.94 14.19 -16.77
CA TYR A 109 -16.65 15.47 -16.86
C TYR A 109 -16.64 16.22 -15.53
N ASN A 110 -16.87 15.50 -14.42
CA ASN A 110 -16.96 16.07 -13.08
C ASN A 110 -15.60 16.26 -12.38
N ALA A 111 -14.46 15.97 -13.02
CA ALA A 111 -13.17 16.23 -12.39
C ALA A 111 -13.00 17.72 -12.06
N LEU A 112 -12.82 18.05 -10.78
CA LEU A 112 -12.74 19.44 -10.30
C LEU A 112 -11.55 20.20 -10.90
N ASN A 113 -10.40 19.51 -11.08
CA ASN A 113 -9.17 20.10 -11.58
C ASN A 113 -8.47 19.21 -12.63
N ASP A 114 -7.56 19.82 -13.39
CA ASP A 114 -6.82 19.11 -14.45
C ASP A 114 -5.90 18.02 -13.90
N ARG A 115 -5.44 18.15 -12.65
CA ARG A 115 -4.64 17.12 -11.98
C ARG A 115 -5.40 15.80 -11.84
N ILE A 116 -6.65 15.84 -11.39
CA ILE A 116 -7.55 14.67 -11.30
C ILE A 116 -7.94 14.18 -12.69
N ARG A 117 -8.26 15.09 -13.62
CA ARG A 117 -8.57 14.73 -15.01
C ARG A 117 -7.42 13.94 -15.64
N ASN A 118 -6.18 14.41 -15.46
CA ASN A 118 -4.98 13.75 -15.96
C ASN A 118 -4.73 12.40 -15.27
N LEU A 119 -5.00 12.28 -13.96
CA LEU A 119 -4.96 11.00 -13.26
C LEU A 119 -5.93 9.99 -13.89
N LEU A 120 -7.20 10.36 -14.06
CA LEU A 120 -8.23 9.51 -14.68
C LEU A 120 -7.90 9.14 -16.14
N LEU A 121 -7.29 10.07 -16.90
CA LEU A 121 -6.83 9.86 -18.27
C LEU A 121 -5.50 9.08 -18.37
N SER A 122 -4.68 9.07 -17.32
CA SER A 122 -3.49 8.23 -17.26
C SER A 122 -3.84 6.79 -16.91
N TYR A 123 -4.93 6.62 -16.15
CA TYR A 123 -5.42 5.31 -15.75
C TYR A 123 -6.07 4.61 -16.96
N ASP A 124 -5.53 3.46 -17.31
CA ASP A 124 -6.03 2.60 -18.38
C ASP A 124 -6.77 1.43 -17.73
N TYR A 125 -8.09 1.41 -17.84
CA TYR A 125 -8.89 0.33 -17.26
C TYR A 125 -8.60 -1.04 -17.89
N SER A 126 -8.12 -1.10 -19.14
CA SER A 126 -7.64 -2.38 -19.70
C SER A 126 -6.44 -2.94 -18.93
N LYS A 127 -5.78 -2.08 -18.15
CA LYS A 127 -4.71 -2.37 -17.19
C LYS A 127 -5.14 -2.14 -15.73
N SER A 128 -6.41 -1.85 -15.44
CA SER A 128 -6.96 -1.95 -14.08
C SER A 128 -6.94 -3.44 -13.77
N THR A 129 -5.79 -3.89 -13.27
CA THR A 129 -5.50 -5.27 -13.02
C THR A 129 -6.50 -5.73 -11.99
N ASP A 130 -7.40 -6.63 -12.40
CA ASP A 130 -8.11 -7.47 -11.45
C ASP A 130 -7.06 -7.92 -10.41
N PRO A 131 -7.27 -7.65 -9.11
CA PRO A 131 -6.27 -7.92 -8.08
C PRO A 131 -5.75 -9.35 -8.12
N LEU A 132 -6.51 -10.29 -8.69
CA LEU A 132 -6.14 -11.70 -8.83
C LEU A 132 -5.34 -12.03 -10.08
N GLN A 133 -5.26 -11.14 -11.09
CA GLN A 133 -4.46 -11.34 -12.31
C GLN A 133 -2.99 -11.67 -12.05
N PRO A 134 -2.27 -11.01 -11.11
CA PRO A 134 -0.87 -11.33 -10.83
C PRO A 134 -0.68 -12.76 -10.31
N LEU A 135 -1.58 -13.21 -9.43
CA LEU A 135 -1.57 -14.57 -8.90
C LEU A 135 -1.90 -15.58 -10.01
N ALA A 136 -2.94 -15.32 -10.79
CA ALA A 136 -3.35 -16.17 -11.91
C ALA A 136 -2.26 -16.26 -12.98
N ALA A 137 -1.61 -15.14 -13.31
CA ALA A 137 -0.50 -15.08 -14.25
C ALA A 137 0.71 -15.87 -13.73
N HIS A 138 1.04 -15.73 -12.45
CA HIS A 138 2.12 -16.51 -11.82
C HIS A 138 1.84 -18.01 -11.89
N ILE A 139 0.65 -18.45 -11.46
CA ILE A 139 0.28 -19.87 -11.48
C ILE A 139 0.28 -20.38 -12.92
N THR A 140 -0.31 -19.67 -13.86
CA THR A 140 -0.30 -20.06 -15.29
C THR A 140 1.11 -20.19 -15.83
N ALA A 141 2.02 -19.27 -15.47
CA ALA A 141 3.41 -19.28 -15.91
C ALA A 141 4.19 -20.51 -15.40
N LEU A 142 3.75 -21.17 -14.32
CA LEU A 142 4.36 -22.41 -13.85
C LEU A 142 4.27 -23.55 -14.86
N LEU A 143 3.31 -23.52 -15.81
CA LEU A 143 3.17 -24.55 -16.85
C LEU A 143 4.30 -24.53 -17.88
N THR A 144 4.93 -23.37 -18.08
CA THR A 144 5.96 -23.16 -19.11
C THR A 144 7.33 -22.84 -18.52
N ARG A 145 7.45 -22.81 -17.19
CA ARG A 145 8.69 -22.44 -16.52
C ARG A 145 9.60 -23.65 -16.34
N ASP A 146 10.78 -23.57 -16.95
CA ASP A 146 11.80 -24.62 -16.84
C ASP A 146 12.79 -24.36 -15.70
N VAL A 147 13.06 -23.09 -15.39
CA VAL A 147 14.06 -22.68 -14.39
C VAL A 147 13.46 -21.65 -13.41
N PRO A 148 13.58 -21.89 -12.09
CA PRO A 148 13.97 -23.16 -11.45
C PRO A 148 12.88 -24.24 -11.65
N LYS A 149 13.28 -25.50 -11.69
CA LYS A 149 12.34 -26.62 -11.84
C LYS A 149 11.60 -26.85 -10.51
N THR A 150 10.30 -26.58 -10.49
CA THR A 150 9.43 -26.74 -9.31
C THR A 150 8.36 -27.82 -9.45
N ALA A 151 8.22 -28.41 -10.64
CA ALA A 151 7.24 -29.47 -10.88
C ALA A 151 7.62 -30.77 -10.16
N ASP A 152 6.62 -31.40 -9.54
CA ASP A 152 6.74 -32.57 -8.67
C ASP A 152 5.97 -33.80 -9.22
N ILE A 153 5.21 -33.65 -10.30
CA ILE A 153 4.51 -34.74 -11.00
C ILE A 153 4.57 -34.58 -12.52
N ALA A 154 4.90 -35.67 -13.22
CA ALA A 154 4.90 -35.73 -14.68
C ALA A 154 3.67 -36.49 -15.20
N VAL A 155 2.90 -35.84 -16.08
CA VAL A 155 1.74 -36.45 -16.73
C VAL A 155 2.07 -36.80 -18.18
N HIS A 156 1.92 -38.07 -18.54
CA HIS A 156 2.12 -38.54 -19.90
C HIS A 156 0.78 -38.64 -20.64
N THR A 157 0.67 -37.88 -21.73
CA THR A 157 -0.49 -37.82 -22.63
C THR A 157 -0.06 -38.21 -24.04
N GLY A 158 -0.24 -39.50 -24.39
CA GLY A 158 0.19 -40.04 -25.68
C GLY A 158 1.68 -39.75 -25.92
N ASP A 159 1.94 -38.78 -26.79
CA ASP A 159 3.29 -38.37 -27.23
C ASP A 159 3.89 -37.19 -26.45
N THR A 160 3.14 -36.58 -25.52
CA THR A 160 3.55 -35.38 -24.77
C THR A 160 3.68 -35.68 -23.28
N THR A 161 4.62 -35.00 -22.61
CA THR A 161 4.76 -35.05 -21.15
C THR A 161 4.60 -33.64 -20.59
N LEU A 162 3.72 -33.49 -19.61
CA LEU A 162 3.45 -32.23 -18.92
C LEU A 162 4.00 -32.32 -17.50
N ASN A 163 4.83 -31.35 -17.12
CA ASN A 163 5.37 -31.23 -15.77
C ASN A 163 4.43 -30.32 -14.96
N LEU A 164 3.82 -30.86 -13.91
CA LEU A 164 2.79 -30.21 -13.11
C LEU A 164 3.16 -30.22 -11.61
N HIS A 165 2.32 -29.57 -10.82
CA HIS A 165 2.45 -29.34 -9.38
C HIS A 165 1.29 -30.04 -8.64
N LYS A 166 1.60 -30.96 -7.72
CA LYS A 166 0.62 -31.74 -6.96
C LYS A 166 -0.32 -30.84 -6.17
N PHE A 167 0.22 -29.81 -5.51
CA PHE A 167 -0.59 -28.89 -4.69
C PHE A 167 -1.66 -28.16 -5.51
N VAL A 168 -1.34 -27.70 -6.73
CA VAL A 168 -2.31 -27.03 -7.63
C VAL A 168 -3.39 -28.02 -8.06
N LEU A 169 -3.00 -29.24 -8.43
CA LEU A 169 -3.93 -30.28 -8.82
C LEU A 169 -4.85 -30.69 -7.66
N SER A 170 -4.32 -30.88 -6.46
CA SER A 170 -5.11 -31.21 -5.27
C SER A 170 -6.03 -30.08 -4.84
N ALA A 171 -5.59 -28.82 -4.95
CA ALA A 171 -6.42 -27.67 -4.61
C ALA A 171 -7.60 -27.50 -5.57
N ARG A 172 -7.39 -27.76 -6.87
CA ARG A 172 -8.33 -27.41 -7.94
C ARG A 172 -9.17 -28.58 -8.45
N SER A 173 -8.78 -29.82 -8.16
CA SER A 173 -9.50 -31.03 -8.58
C SER A 173 -9.71 -31.99 -7.40
N PRO A 174 -10.97 -32.24 -7.01
CA PRO A 174 -11.30 -33.23 -5.99
C PRO A 174 -10.80 -34.64 -6.30
N TYR A 175 -10.75 -35.01 -7.59
CA TYR A 175 -10.18 -36.28 -8.04
C TYR A 175 -8.69 -36.40 -7.67
N PHE A 176 -7.89 -35.38 -8.02
CA PHE A 176 -6.47 -35.38 -7.69
C PHE A 176 -6.23 -35.26 -6.19
N ALA A 177 -7.05 -34.50 -5.46
CA ALA A 177 -6.99 -34.42 -4.01
C ALA A 177 -7.09 -35.81 -3.36
N LYS A 178 -8.13 -36.58 -3.68
CA LYS A 178 -8.33 -37.94 -3.13
C LYS A 178 -7.21 -38.89 -3.54
N LYS A 179 -6.76 -38.79 -4.79
CA LYS A 179 -5.75 -39.69 -5.35
C LYS A 179 -4.37 -39.46 -4.78
N LEU A 180 -3.94 -38.21 -4.69
CA LEU A 180 -2.63 -37.83 -4.17
C LEU A 180 -2.56 -37.96 -2.65
N ALA A 181 -3.67 -37.77 -1.94
CA ALA A 181 -3.75 -38.09 -0.51
C ALA A 181 -3.56 -39.59 -0.24
N ALA A 182 -4.01 -40.47 -1.15
CA ALA A 182 -3.85 -41.92 -0.99
C ALA A 182 -2.43 -42.42 -1.35
N ALA A 183 -1.69 -41.69 -2.19
CA ALA A 183 -0.36 -42.06 -2.68
C ALA A 183 0.49 -40.80 -2.97
N PRO A 184 0.97 -40.09 -1.93
CA PRO A 184 1.70 -38.83 -2.08
C PRO A 184 3.03 -38.97 -2.84
N GLU A 185 3.63 -40.16 -2.82
CA GLU A 185 4.87 -40.52 -3.53
C GLU A 185 4.70 -40.62 -5.06
N THR A 186 3.47 -40.49 -5.58
CA THR A 186 3.20 -40.59 -7.01
C THR A 186 3.93 -39.48 -7.79
N THR A 187 4.91 -39.84 -8.62
CA THR A 187 5.67 -38.91 -9.46
C THR A 187 5.25 -38.92 -10.93
N THR A 188 4.54 -39.96 -11.37
CA THR A 188 4.09 -40.08 -12.76
C THR A 188 2.62 -40.48 -12.84
N TRP A 189 1.89 -39.88 -13.77
CA TRP A 189 0.51 -40.26 -14.08
C TRP A 189 0.31 -40.40 -15.59
N LYS A 190 -0.47 -41.39 -16.02
CA LYS A 190 -0.72 -41.67 -17.45
C LYS A 190 -2.20 -41.46 -17.76
N LEU A 191 -2.47 -40.66 -18.79
CA LEU A 191 -3.82 -40.49 -19.32
C LEU A 191 -4.17 -41.65 -20.26
N ALA A 192 -5.45 -42.04 -20.29
CA ALA A 192 -5.94 -43.02 -21.24
C ALA A 192 -5.78 -42.49 -22.68
N SER A 193 -5.31 -43.35 -23.60
CA SER A 193 -5.03 -43.00 -25.01
C SER A 193 -6.27 -42.60 -25.82
N SER A 194 -7.46 -42.71 -25.26
CA SER A 194 -8.73 -42.37 -25.91
C SER A 194 -9.06 -40.87 -25.91
N VAL A 195 -8.27 -40.04 -25.19
CA VAL A 195 -8.52 -38.61 -25.05
C VAL A 195 -7.42 -37.82 -25.78
N PRO A 196 -7.78 -36.84 -26.63
CA PRO A 196 -6.79 -35.96 -27.28
C PRO A 196 -5.91 -35.24 -26.24
N SER A 197 -4.62 -35.08 -26.55
CA SER A 197 -3.67 -34.36 -25.68
C SER A 197 -4.10 -32.91 -25.46
N GLN A 198 -4.64 -32.25 -26.49
CA GLN A 198 -5.14 -30.88 -26.44
C GLN A 198 -6.30 -30.72 -25.44
N SER A 199 -7.24 -31.67 -25.39
CA SER A 199 -8.32 -31.66 -24.39
C SER A 199 -7.77 -31.63 -22.96
N PHE A 200 -6.73 -32.43 -22.70
CA PHE A 200 -6.08 -32.45 -21.39
C PHE A 200 -5.33 -31.16 -21.09
N GLN A 201 -4.59 -30.62 -22.07
CA GLN A 201 -3.91 -29.33 -21.93
C GLN A 201 -4.90 -28.19 -21.59
N THR A 202 -6.07 -28.15 -22.22
CA THR A 202 -7.11 -27.17 -21.90
C THR A 202 -7.63 -27.33 -20.47
N CYS A 203 -7.88 -28.56 -20.02
CA CYS A 203 -8.26 -28.82 -18.62
C CYS A 203 -7.17 -28.38 -17.65
N ILE A 204 -5.90 -28.64 -17.94
CA ILE A 204 -4.77 -28.23 -17.09
C ILE A 204 -4.64 -26.70 -17.07
N ARG A 205 -4.74 -26.01 -18.23
CA ARG A 205 -4.74 -24.54 -18.27
C ARG A 205 -5.82 -23.95 -17.36
N TYR A 206 -7.03 -24.53 -17.37
CA TYR A 206 -8.11 -24.11 -16.46
C TYR A 206 -7.78 -24.35 -14.97
N LEU A 207 -7.21 -25.51 -14.61
CA LEU A 207 -6.80 -25.76 -13.23
C LEU A 207 -5.75 -24.74 -12.77
N TYR A 208 -4.87 -24.30 -13.67
CA TYR A 208 -3.81 -23.31 -13.45
C TYR A 208 -4.26 -21.85 -13.61
N LEU A 209 -5.58 -21.58 -13.58
CA LEU A 209 -6.17 -20.24 -13.66
C LEU A 209 -5.94 -19.53 -15.01
N GLY A 210 -5.54 -20.27 -16.04
CA GLY A 210 -5.39 -19.78 -17.41
C GLY A 210 -6.71 -19.76 -18.18
N ASP A 211 -6.68 -19.11 -19.35
CA ASP A 211 -7.82 -19.08 -20.27
C ASP A 211 -7.99 -20.42 -20.99
N ALA A 212 -9.18 -21.02 -20.87
CA ALA A 212 -9.51 -22.32 -21.44
C ALA A 212 -10.17 -22.22 -22.83
N GLY A 213 -10.53 -21.01 -23.30
CA GLY A 213 -11.32 -20.82 -24.52
C GLY A 213 -10.55 -20.59 -25.81
N ALA A 214 -9.23 -20.38 -25.75
CA ALA A 214 -8.49 -19.76 -26.86
C ALA A 214 -8.01 -20.71 -27.98
N ASP A 215 -8.14 -22.04 -27.83
CA ASP A 215 -7.31 -22.97 -28.62
C ASP A 215 -7.97 -24.34 -28.81
N LEU A 216 -9.17 -24.38 -29.42
CA LEU A 216 -9.95 -25.61 -29.62
C LEU A 216 -9.81 -26.22 -31.03
N GLY A 217 -9.15 -25.54 -31.98
CA GLY A 217 -9.07 -25.96 -33.38
C GLY A 217 -10.31 -25.57 -34.20
N GLU A 218 -10.42 -26.09 -35.42
CA GLU A 218 -11.55 -25.82 -36.33
C GLU A 218 -12.23 -27.13 -36.78
N GLY A 219 -13.57 -27.14 -36.84
CA GLY A 219 -14.35 -28.20 -37.49
C GLY A 219 -14.42 -29.51 -36.70
N GLU A 220 -13.97 -30.63 -37.28
CA GLU A 220 -14.05 -31.96 -36.67
C GLU A 220 -13.09 -32.12 -35.48
N GLU A 221 -11.93 -31.44 -35.52
CA GLU A 221 -10.95 -31.43 -34.43
C GLU A 221 -11.53 -30.77 -33.18
N GLU A 222 -12.24 -29.66 -33.35
CA GLU A 222 -12.92 -28.95 -32.27
C GLU A 222 -13.93 -29.86 -31.56
N GLN A 223 -14.75 -30.60 -32.32
CA GLN A 223 -15.73 -31.53 -31.75
C GLN A 223 -15.08 -32.68 -30.97
N ALA A 224 -13.98 -33.24 -31.48
CA ALA A 224 -13.22 -34.27 -30.80
C ALA A 224 -12.59 -33.73 -29.51
N VAL A 225 -12.04 -32.52 -29.54
CA VAL A 225 -11.44 -31.84 -28.39
C VAL A 225 -12.50 -31.54 -27.33
N LEU A 226 -13.65 -30.97 -27.71
CA LEU A 226 -14.77 -30.70 -26.81
C LEU A 226 -15.31 -31.98 -26.15
N THR A 227 -15.45 -33.06 -26.92
CA THR A 227 -15.86 -34.37 -26.37
C THR A 227 -14.84 -34.92 -25.38
N GLY A 228 -13.55 -34.71 -25.65
CA GLY A 228 -12.47 -35.04 -24.72
C GLY A 228 -12.52 -34.20 -23.44
N ILE A 229 -12.80 -32.90 -23.57
CA ILE A 229 -12.94 -31.97 -22.44
C ILE A 229 -14.13 -32.36 -21.55
N ASP A 230 -15.29 -32.71 -22.10
CA ASP A 230 -16.45 -33.17 -21.31
C ASP A 230 -16.14 -34.48 -20.54
N LYS A 231 -15.43 -35.42 -21.16
CA LYS A 231 -15.00 -36.65 -20.47
C LYS A 231 -14.03 -36.35 -19.33
N LEU A 232 -13.07 -35.46 -19.57
CA LEU A 232 -12.08 -35.08 -18.57
C LEU A 232 -12.66 -34.22 -17.45
N SER A 233 -13.56 -33.29 -17.76
CA SER A 233 -14.21 -32.44 -16.76
C SER A 233 -14.98 -33.28 -15.75
N ARG A 234 -15.65 -34.35 -16.20
CA ARG A 234 -16.32 -35.32 -15.31
C ARG A 234 -15.32 -36.15 -14.51
N LEU A 235 -14.25 -36.64 -15.13
CA LEU A 235 -13.21 -37.41 -14.45
C LEU A 235 -12.52 -36.61 -13.34
N LEU A 236 -12.18 -35.36 -13.64
CA LEU A 236 -11.49 -34.44 -12.74
C LEU A 236 -12.42 -33.80 -11.70
N GLU A 237 -13.73 -34.09 -11.76
CA GLU A 237 -14.79 -33.53 -10.91
C GLU A 237 -14.90 -31.98 -11.04
N VAL A 238 -14.75 -31.44 -12.26
CA VAL A 238 -14.81 -29.99 -12.58
C VAL A 238 -15.74 -29.72 -13.78
N PRO A 239 -17.06 -30.01 -13.66
CA PRO A 239 -17.99 -29.92 -14.78
C PRO A 239 -18.14 -28.51 -15.34
N GLN A 240 -17.97 -27.47 -14.50
CA GLN A 240 -18.14 -26.07 -14.90
C GLN A 240 -17.18 -25.62 -16.01
N LEU A 241 -16.01 -26.28 -16.16
CA LEU A 241 -15.08 -26.02 -17.25
C LEU A 241 -15.76 -26.12 -18.61
N PHE A 242 -16.54 -27.19 -18.81
CA PHE A 242 -17.18 -27.45 -20.10
C PHE A 242 -18.27 -26.41 -20.39
N ASP A 243 -19.09 -26.09 -19.39
CA ASP A 243 -20.13 -25.05 -19.49
C ASP A 243 -19.54 -23.68 -19.82
N ASN A 244 -18.39 -23.34 -19.21
CA ASN A 244 -17.70 -22.08 -19.43
C ASN A 244 -17.18 -21.93 -20.86
N ILE A 245 -16.65 -23.01 -21.44
CA ILE A 245 -16.17 -23.03 -22.83
C ILE A 245 -17.35 -22.87 -23.81
N LEU A 246 -18.48 -23.51 -23.54
CA LEU A 246 -19.65 -23.46 -24.44
C LEU A 246 -20.43 -22.15 -24.41
N GLY A 247 -20.33 -21.37 -23.32
CA GLY A 247 -21.01 -20.08 -23.24
C GLY A 247 -20.35 -19.03 -24.14
N SER A 248 -20.70 -19.02 -25.42
CA SER A 248 -20.32 -18.00 -26.39
C SER A 248 -21.58 -17.22 -26.78
N GLY A 249 -21.78 -16.06 -26.17
CA GLY A 249 -22.94 -15.21 -26.49
C GLY A 249 -22.70 -13.71 -26.28
N ASP A 250 -21.93 -13.34 -25.26
CA ASP A 250 -21.70 -11.93 -24.93
C ASP A 250 -20.32 -11.70 -24.27
N ARG A 251 -19.61 -10.66 -24.72
CA ARG A 251 -18.28 -10.26 -24.22
C ARG A 251 -18.33 -9.92 -22.73
N ARG A 252 -19.44 -9.34 -22.25
CA ARG A 252 -19.60 -8.99 -20.83
C ARG A 252 -19.83 -10.22 -19.95
N GLN A 253 -20.71 -11.13 -20.38
CA GLN A 253 -20.93 -12.41 -19.69
C GLN A 253 -19.66 -13.28 -19.67
N ALA A 254 -18.85 -13.24 -20.73
CA ALA A 254 -17.57 -13.94 -20.77
C ALA A 254 -16.56 -13.36 -19.75
N ARG A 255 -16.48 -12.03 -19.64
CA ARG A 255 -15.65 -11.36 -18.63
C ARG A 255 -16.09 -11.70 -17.22
N GLN A 256 -17.39 -11.61 -16.93
CA GLN A 256 -17.93 -11.92 -15.61
C GLN A 256 -17.62 -13.36 -15.20
N ARG A 257 -17.88 -14.34 -16.09
CA ARG A 257 -17.55 -15.75 -15.82
C ARG A 257 -16.07 -15.95 -15.58
N ARG A 258 -15.21 -15.27 -16.36
CA ARG A 258 -13.75 -15.33 -16.15
C ARG A 258 -13.36 -14.82 -14.77
N THR A 259 -13.87 -13.65 -14.34
CA THR A 259 -13.60 -13.12 -13.00
C THR A 259 -14.10 -14.05 -11.90
N GLU A 260 -15.31 -14.58 -12.03
CA GLU A 260 -15.88 -15.52 -11.04
C GLU A 260 -15.08 -16.83 -10.94
N GLU A 261 -14.60 -17.36 -12.06
CA GLU A 261 -13.77 -18.55 -12.07
C GLU A 261 -12.37 -18.30 -11.49
N LEU A 262 -11.79 -17.13 -11.74
CA LEU A 262 -10.54 -16.72 -11.11
C LEU A 262 -10.69 -16.54 -9.61
N GLU A 263 -11.76 -15.89 -9.15
CA GLU A 263 -12.08 -15.73 -7.72
C GLU A 263 -12.28 -17.08 -7.05
N LYS A 264 -13.05 -17.98 -7.67
CA LYS A 264 -13.26 -19.33 -7.17
C LYS A 264 -11.97 -20.13 -7.10
N GLY A 265 -11.13 -20.05 -8.14
CA GLY A 265 -9.85 -20.77 -8.17
C GLY A 265 -8.83 -20.25 -7.17
N SER A 266 -8.74 -18.93 -7.03
CA SER A 266 -7.98 -18.30 -5.96
C SER A 266 -8.51 -18.72 -4.58
N GLY A 267 -9.83 -18.76 -4.39
CA GLY A 267 -10.46 -19.21 -3.14
C GLY A 267 -10.15 -20.67 -2.79
N GLN A 268 -10.11 -21.56 -3.78
CA GLN A 268 -9.71 -22.96 -3.58
C GLN A 268 -8.24 -23.09 -3.17
N ILE A 269 -7.34 -22.34 -3.80
CA ILE A 269 -5.92 -22.32 -3.43
C ILE A 269 -5.73 -21.71 -2.04
N SER A 270 -6.46 -20.65 -1.70
CA SER A 270 -6.45 -20.03 -0.38
C SER A 270 -6.97 -20.97 0.72
N ALA A 271 -8.04 -21.73 0.46
CA ALA A 271 -8.52 -22.76 1.38
C ALA A 271 -7.46 -23.86 1.58
N TRP A 272 -6.90 -24.36 0.48
CA TRP A 272 -5.86 -25.38 0.52
C TRP A 272 -4.61 -24.89 1.29
N PHE A 273 -4.16 -23.65 1.08
CA PHE A 273 -3.05 -23.04 1.81
C PHE A 273 -3.30 -23.02 3.32
N ARG A 274 -4.49 -22.60 3.77
CA ARG A 274 -4.84 -22.56 5.20
C ARG A 274 -4.90 -23.96 5.82
N GLU A 275 -5.48 -24.93 5.10
CA GLU A 275 -5.66 -26.29 5.59
C GLU A 275 -4.37 -27.14 5.58
N ASN A 276 -3.36 -26.75 4.80
CA ASN A 276 -2.12 -27.50 4.63
C ASN A 276 -0.87 -26.73 5.11
N VAL A 277 -0.59 -25.53 4.61
CA VAL A 277 0.63 -24.81 4.99
C VAL A 277 0.53 -24.27 6.41
N LEU A 278 -0.52 -23.51 6.72
CA LEU A 278 -0.66 -22.87 8.04
C LEU A 278 -0.99 -23.88 9.15
N ARG A 279 -1.78 -24.90 8.83
CA ARG A 279 -2.17 -25.94 9.79
C ARG A 279 -1.00 -26.84 10.21
N TYR A 280 -0.08 -27.14 9.29
CA TYR A 280 1.05 -28.05 9.54
C TYR A 280 2.35 -27.30 9.87
N LYS A 281 2.29 -25.99 10.18
CA LYS A 281 3.47 -25.28 10.73
C LYS A 281 3.90 -25.91 12.05
N VAL A 282 5.21 -26.00 12.27
CA VAL A 282 5.78 -26.67 13.45
C VAL A 282 6.53 -25.65 14.29
N VAL A 283 6.18 -25.57 15.56
CA VAL A 283 6.87 -24.73 16.55
C VAL A 283 7.90 -25.59 17.28
N VAL A 284 9.15 -25.15 17.28
CA VAL A 284 10.30 -25.86 17.85
C VAL A 284 11.13 -24.90 18.68
N GLU A 285 11.87 -25.40 19.67
CA GLU A 285 12.90 -24.60 20.33
C GLU A 285 13.98 -24.17 19.33
N SER A 286 14.40 -22.90 19.34
CA SER A 286 15.28 -22.32 18.31
C SER A 286 16.62 -23.04 18.19
N GLN A 287 17.12 -23.65 19.26
CA GLN A 287 18.37 -24.44 19.25
C GLN A 287 18.23 -25.76 18.48
N LYS A 288 17.02 -26.30 18.39
CA LYS A 288 16.70 -27.58 17.73
C LYS A 288 16.11 -27.37 16.34
N ALA A 289 15.84 -26.14 15.93
CA ALA A 289 15.18 -25.84 14.66
C ALA A 289 15.98 -26.38 13.46
N ASP A 290 17.31 -26.27 13.48
CA ASP A 290 18.17 -26.77 12.39
C ASP A 290 18.32 -28.30 12.39
N GLU A 291 17.92 -29.00 13.47
CA GLU A 291 17.96 -30.45 13.58
C GLU A 291 16.69 -31.11 13.03
N VAL A 292 15.65 -30.33 12.71
CA VAL A 292 14.37 -30.83 12.21
C VAL A 292 14.56 -31.48 10.84
N LYS A 293 14.19 -32.74 10.75
CA LYS A 293 14.22 -33.52 9.51
C LYS A 293 12.81 -33.71 9.01
N TRP A 294 12.53 -33.14 7.85
CA TRP A 294 11.25 -33.28 7.17
C TRP A 294 11.47 -34.02 5.86
N ASP A 295 10.76 -35.12 5.67
CA ASP A 295 10.91 -35.95 4.47
C ASP A 295 10.26 -35.30 3.26
N ARG A 296 10.88 -35.45 2.09
CA ARG A 296 10.37 -34.87 0.85
C ARG A 296 9.04 -35.47 0.40
N ASP A 297 8.80 -36.74 0.72
CA ASP A 297 7.54 -37.41 0.48
C ASP A 297 6.58 -37.15 1.65
N ASN A 298 5.95 -35.98 1.65
CA ASN A 298 4.99 -35.56 2.65
C ASN A 298 3.59 -35.35 2.04
N GLU A 299 2.54 -35.46 2.87
CA GLU A 299 1.14 -35.37 2.44
C GLU A 299 0.74 -33.99 1.90
N ILE A 300 1.49 -32.95 2.27
CA ILE A 300 1.25 -31.56 1.89
C ILE A 300 2.07 -31.12 0.68
N PHE A 301 2.89 -32.00 0.09
CA PHE A 301 3.73 -31.73 -1.09
C PHE A 301 4.72 -30.56 -0.92
N ALA A 302 5.09 -30.23 0.32
CA ALA A 302 6.07 -29.19 0.60
C ALA A 302 7.47 -29.63 0.16
N ASP A 303 8.23 -28.70 -0.41
CA ASP A 303 9.58 -28.92 -0.95
C ASP A 303 10.65 -28.02 -0.30
N VAL A 304 10.24 -27.14 0.63
CA VAL A 304 11.12 -26.26 1.42
C VAL A 304 10.46 -25.85 2.73
N LEU A 305 11.26 -25.57 3.77
CA LEU A 305 10.80 -25.02 5.04
C LEU A 305 11.30 -23.58 5.20
N LEU A 306 10.43 -22.64 5.54
CA LEU A 306 10.82 -21.30 6.00
C LEU A 306 10.81 -21.25 7.52
N ARG A 307 11.83 -20.64 8.12
CA ARG A 307 11.96 -20.47 9.57
C ARG A 307 11.82 -19.00 9.94
N ALA A 308 10.97 -18.71 10.91
CA ALA A 308 10.90 -17.42 11.60
C ALA A 308 11.14 -17.65 13.09
N ASP A 309 11.88 -16.74 13.72
CA ASP A 309 12.27 -16.84 15.13
C ASP A 309 11.45 -15.83 15.95
N GLU A 310 11.01 -16.22 17.14
CA GLU A 310 10.37 -15.28 18.06
C GLU A 310 11.43 -14.32 18.66
N GLU A 311 11.06 -13.04 18.73
CA GLU A 311 11.85 -12.00 19.41
C GLU A 311 11.67 -12.12 20.94
N ASP A 312 12.74 -11.83 21.69
CA ASP A 312 12.72 -11.93 23.15
C ASP A 312 12.00 -10.72 23.76
N GLU A 313 10.89 -10.91 24.50
CA GLU A 313 10.22 -9.84 25.26
C GLU A 313 11.17 -9.13 26.26
N ASP A 314 12.29 -9.78 26.62
CA ASP A 314 13.29 -9.23 27.55
C ASP A 314 14.28 -8.25 26.87
N ASP A 315 14.46 -8.28 25.53
CA ASP A 315 15.42 -7.41 24.82
C ASP A 315 14.95 -5.93 24.79
N GLU A 316 13.63 -5.67 24.75
CA GLU A 316 13.11 -4.30 24.90
C GLU A 316 13.40 -3.73 26.31
N SER A 317 13.35 -4.58 27.34
CA SER A 317 13.60 -4.15 28.72
C SER A 317 15.09 -3.85 28.99
N ASP A 318 15.99 -4.55 28.30
CA ASP A 318 17.44 -4.32 28.42
C ASP A 318 17.92 -3.14 27.54
N LEU A 319 17.24 -2.82 26.44
CA LEU A 319 17.49 -1.63 25.62
C LEU A 319 17.14 -0.33 26.38
N HIS A 320 16.05 -0.32 27.16
CA HIS A 320 15.70 0.81 28.02
C HIS A 320 16.67 1.01 29.19
N ALA A 321 17.32 -0.06 29.68
CA ALA A 321 18.31 0.03 30.75
C ALA A 321 19.72 0.42 30.23
N ALA A 322 20.03 0.15 28.97
CA ALA A 322 21.33 0.45 28.37
C ALA A 322 21.53 1.93 27.98
N SER A 323 20.46 2.73 27.90
CA SER A 323 20.54 4.15 27.54
C SER A 323 21.11 5.05 28.66
N GLU A 324 21.17 4.58 29.91
CA GLU A 324 21.64 5.38 31.06
C GLU A 324 23.12 5.20 31.43
N ALA A 325 23.88 4.32 30.77
CA ALA A 325 25.27 4.04 31.19
C ALA A 325 26.26 4.05 30.02
N LEU A 326 26.93 5.18 29.81
CA LEU A 326 28.14 5.29 28.98
C LEU A 326 29.27 4.40 29.55
N PRO A 327 29.80 3.38 28.84
CA PRO A 327 30.99 2.68 29.28
C PRO A 327 32.25 3.41 28.79
N ALA A 328 33.13 3.79 29.72
CA ALA A 328 34.47 4.31 29.41
C ALA A 328 35.34 3.29 28.65
N PRO A 329 36.27 3.72 27.77
CA PRO A 329 37.04 2.80 26.94
C PRO A 329 38.14 2.10 27.76
N ALA A 330 38.07 0.77 27.85
CA ALA A 330 39.12 -0.03 28.46
C ALA A 330 40.32 -0.19 27.51
N VAL A 331 41.44 0.46 27.85
CA VAL A 331 42.74 0.30 27.18
C VAL A 331 43.28 -1.12 27.41
N ARG A 332 43.36 -1.95 26.36
CA ARG A 332 44.07 -3.23 26.40
C ARG A 332 45.58 -3.01 26.27
N ARG A 333 46.35 -3.39 27.30
CA ARG A 333 47.79 -3.68 27.16
C ARG A 333 47.96 -5.14 26.73
N THR A 334 48.62 -5.38 25.60
CA THR A 334 49.14 -6.71 25.24
C THR A 334 50.56 -6.58 24.72
N ASP A 335 51.49 -7.28 25.36
CA ASP A 335 52.85 -7.53 24.85
C ASP A 335 52.83 -8.73 23.90
N GLY A 336 53.00 -8.51 22.59
CA GLY A 336 53.18 -9.56 21.57
C GLY A 336 52.77 -9.14 20.14
N PRO A 337 53.45 -9.62 19.08
CA PRO A 337 53.25 -9.11 17.73
C PRO A 337 52.01 -9.73 17.05
N LEU A 338 51.14 -8.86 16.54
CA LEU A 338 49.90 -9.14 15.82
C LEU A 338 50.17 -9.49 14.35
N ASN A 339 49.70 -10.65 13.89
CA ASN A 339 49.44 -10.94 12.49
C ASN A 339 48.09 -11.66 12.36
N GLY A 340 47.03 -10.89 12.10
CA GLY A 340 45.67 -11.38 11.84
C GLY A 340 44.73 -10.20 11.56
N ILE A 341 43.98 -10.30 10.47
CA ILE A 341 43.02 -9.29 9.97
C ILE A 341 41.89 -9.10 11.01
N PRO A 342 41.47 -7.86 11.34
CA PRO A 342 40.50 -7.61 12.41
C PRO A 342 39.08 -8.02 12.00
N ILE A 343 38.50 -8.96 12.75
CA ILE A 343 37.07 -9.27 12.77
C ILE A 343 36.49 -8.54 13.99
N GLY A 344 35.33 -7.88 13.81
CA GLY A 344 34.63 -7.09 14.83
C GLY A 344 34.29 -7.86 16.12
N PRO A 345 33.83 -7.17 17.17
CA PRO A 345 33.78 -7.73 18.51
C PRO A 345 32.68 -8.79 18.62
N LEU A 346 33.05 -10.07 18.56
CA LEU A 346 32.24 -11.13 19.17
C LEU A 346 32.23 -10.91 20.68
N ALA A 347 31.10 -10.47 21.21
CA ALA A 347 30.81 -10.48 22.63
C ALA A 347 30.83 -11.93 23.13
N SER A 348 31.94 -12.34 23.75
CA SER A 348 32.01 -13.56 24.53
C SER A 348 31.25 -13.32 25.84
N HIS A 349 29.97 -13.71 25.88
CA HIS A 349 29.20 -13.75 27.13
C HIS A 349 29.86 -14.71 28.12
N GLN A 350 30.48 -14.15 29.16
CA GLN A 350 30.72 -14.89 30.40
C GLN A 350 29.36 -15.05 31.10
N PRO A 351 28.96 -16.27 31.53
CA PRO A 351 27.71 -16.44 32.23
C PRO A 351 27.85 -15.92 33.67
N SER A 352 27.37 -14.70 33.92
CA SER A 352 27.08 -14.24 35.28
C SER A 352 25.91 -15.05 35.83
N ARG A 353 26.23 -15.99 36.73
CA ARG A 353 25.24 -16.84 37.41
C ARG A 353 24.45 -16.01 38.42
N SER A 354 23.25 -15.58 38.02
CA SER A 354 22.17 -15.18 38.92
C SER A 354 21.07 -16.27 38.87
N PRO A 355 20.77 -16.98 39.96
CA PRO A 355 19.94 -18.18 39.90
C PRO A 355 18.49 -17.87 40.28
N SER A 356 17.71 -17.15 39.47
CA SER A 356 16.24 -17.08 39.66
C SER A 356 15.41 -16.41 38.55
N ARG A 357 15.77 -16.50 37.26
CA ARG A 357 14.86 -16.12 36.17
C ARG A 357 14.68 -17.34 35.26
N LYS A 358 13.46 -17.88 35.20
CA LYS A 358 13.13 -19.00 34.29
C LYS A 358 13.13 -18.41 32.88
N HIS A 359 14.23 -18.55 32.15
CA HIS A 359 14.29 -18.23 30.73
C HIS A 359 13.29 -19.15 30.01
N THR A 360 12.25 -18.58 29.41
CA THR A 360 11.43 -19.29 28.42
C THR A 360 12.35 -19.63 27.24
N PRO A 361 12.43 -20.89 26.80
CA PRO A 361 13.30 -21.23 25.68
C PRO A 361 12.78 -20.54 24.41
N ARG A 362 13.67 -19.83 23.69
CA ARG A 362 13.37 -19.19 22.40
C ARG A 362 12.70 -20.20 21.48
N THR A 363 11.61 -19.80 20.83
CA THR A 363 10.90 -20.68 19.88
C THR A 363 11.03 -20.16 18.45
N SER A 364 11.03 -21.10 17.53
CA SER A 364 11.13 -20.88 16.10
C SER A 364 9.98 -21.62 15.44
N THR A 365 9.31 -20.97 14.51
CA THR A 365 8.22 -21.57 13.74
C THR A 365 8.72 -21.93 12.34
N LEU A 366 8.55 -23.20 11.96
CA LEU A 366 8.86 -23.74 10.65
C LEU A 366 7.59 -23.87 9.81
N PHE A 367 7.57 -23.22 8.64
CA PHE A 367 6.45 -23.21 7.71
C PHE A 367 6.76 -24.09 6.49
N PRO A 368 6.01 -25.18 6.26
CA PRO A 368 6.17 -26.01 5.08
C PRO A 368 5.62 -25.33 3.84
N CYS A 369 6.49 -24.99 2.90
CA CYS A 369 6.16 -24.16 1.74
C CYS A 369 6.45 -24.88 0.41
N HIS A 370 6.00 -24.26 -0.67
CA HIS A 370 6.19 -24.71 -2.04
C HIS A 370 7.10 -23.71 -2.76
N ARG A 371 8.24 -24.15 -3.29
CA ARG A 371 9.17 -23.30 -4.07
C ARG A 371 8.43 -22.62 -5.20
N ALA A 372 7.50 -23.33 -5.85
CA ALA A 372 6.61 -22.81 -6.90
C ALA A 372 5.89 -21.51 -6.50
N MET A 373 5.44 -21.38 -5.24
CA MET A 373 4.77 -20.18 -4.73
C MET A 373 5.75 -19.13 -4.22
N LEU A 374 6.90 -19.55 -3.68
CA LEU A 374 7.95 -18.63 -3.25
C LEU A 374 8.61 -17.88 -4.41
N LEU A 375 8.58 -18.42 -5.64
CA LEU A 375 9.09 -17.75 -6.86
C LEU A 375 8.46 -16.39 -7.17
N ARG A 376 7.39 -16.01 -6.47
CA ARG A 376 6.78 -14.67 -6.57
C ARG A 376 7.63 -13.59 -5.91
N SER A 377 8.61 -13.97 -5.09
CA SER A 377 9.68 -13.13 -4.59
C SER A 377 10.92 -13.31 -5.47
N GLU A 378 11.53 -12.20 -5.87
CA GLU A 378 12.73 -12.23 -6.71
C GLU A 378 13.93 -12.85 -5.98
N LEU A 379 14.01 -12.67 -4.65
CA LEU A 379 15.01 -13.31 -3.81
C LEU A 379 14.95 -14.84 -3.94
N PHE A 380 13.78 -15.43 -3.77
CA PHE A 380 13.64 -16.88 -3.87
C PHE A 380 13.80 -17.38 -5.31
N ALA A 381 13.31 -16.62 -6.30
CA ALA A 381 13.49 -16.97 -7.70
C ALA A 381 14.98 -17.05 -8.09
N THR A 382 15.78 -16.09 -7.65
CA THR A 382 17.24 -16.08 -7.89
C THR A 382 17.94 -17.16 -7.07
N MET A 383 17.60 -17.31 -5.79
CA MET A 383 18.15 -18.35 -4.91
C MET A 383 17.96 -19.75 -5.50
N PHE A 384 16.74 -20.08 -5.93
CA PHE A 384 16.42 -21.41 -6.46
C PHE A 384 16.93 -21.67 -7.88
N ALA A 385 17.17 -20.63 -8.68
CA ALA A 385 17.79 -20.77 -10.00
C ALA A 385 19.32 -20.92 -9.94
N SER A 386 19.94 -20.46 -8.86
CA SER A 386 21.38 -20.51 -8.63
C SER A 386 21.86 -21.92 -8.20
N PRO A 387 23.17 -22.20 -8.16
CA PRO A 387 23.71 -23.47 -7.66
C PRO A 387 23.81 -23.56 -6.12
N PHE A 388 23.14 -22.67 -5.37
CA PHE A 388 23.17 -22.67 -3.90
C PHE A 388 22.61 -23.96 -3.29
N ARG A 389 22.94 -24.23 -2.03
CA ARG A 389 22.53 -25.44 -1.31
C ARG A 389 21.01 -25.62 -1.32
N GLU A 390 20.29 -24.52 -1.16
CA GLU A 390 18.83 -24.42 -1.14
C GLU A 390 18.21 -24.84 -2.48
N SER A 391 18.97 -24.80 -3.57
CA SER A 391 18.49 -25.25 -4.88
C SER A 391 18.69 -26.74 -5.14
N GLN A 392 19.65 -27.36 -4.43
CA GLN A 392 20.03 -28.76 -4.61
C GLN A 392 18.98 -29.70 -4.03
N GLU A 393 19.00 -30.95 -4.48
CA GLU A 393 18.15 -31.99 -3.92
C GLU A 393 18.81 -32.63 -2.70
N SER A 394 18.04 -32.77 -1.63
CA SER A 394 18.46 -33.35 -0.36
C SER A 394 17.44 -34.39 0.09
N ALA A 395 17.83 -35.30 0.99
CA ALA A 395 16.93 -36.29 1.57
C ALA A 395 15.81 -35.64 2.40
N HIS A 396 16.13 -34.53 3.06
CA HIS A 396 15.19 -33.75 3.85
C HIS A 396 15.02 -32.34 3.27
N LEU A 397 13.90 -31.70 3.59
CA LEU A 397 13.62 -30.34 3.14
C LEU A 397 14.67 -29.35 3.68
N HIS A 398 15.09 -28.42 2.84
CA HIS A 398 15.98 -27.33 3.26
C HIS A 398 15.23 -26.33 4.13
N ILE A 399 15.86 -25.91 5.23
CA ILE A 399 15.35 -24.86 6.12
C ILE A 399 16.03 -23.54 5.73
N ILE A 400 15.20 -22.53 5.43
CA ILE A 400 15.65 -21.18 5.08
C ILE A 400 15.21 -20.23 6.19
N PRO A 401 16.14 -19.64 6.98
CA PRO A 401 15.81 -18.64 7.99
C PRO A 401 15.45 -17.32 7.32
N ILE A 402 14.37 -16.71 7.80
CA ILE A 402 13.92 -15.36 7.44
C ILE A 402 13.96 -14.53 8.71
N ASP A 403 14.56 -13.35 8.61
CA ASP A 403 14.71 -12.41 9.72
C ASP A 403 13.39 -11.66 9.94
N CYS A 404 12.44 -12.32 10.61
CA CYS A 404 11.15 -11.76 11.00
C CYS A 404 10.45 -12.61 12.06
N THR A 405 9.42 -12.02 12.67
CA THR A 405 8.51 -12.68 13.58
C THR A 405 7.63 -13.71 12.85
N PRO A 406 7.20 -14.80 13.53
CA PRO A 406 6.32 -15.80 12.93
C PRO A 406 4.99 -15.23 12.41
N ALA A 407 4.48 -14.18 13.06
CA ALA A 407 3.25 -13.51 12.64
C ALA A 407 3.44 -12.77 11.30
N VAL A 408 4.57 -12.09 11.12
CA VAL A 408 4.89 -11.40 9.85
C VAL A 408 5.17 -12.39 8.73
N LEU A 409 5.86 -13.50 9.02
CA LEU A 409 6.06 -14.56 8.01
C LEU A 409 4.73 -15.15 7.52
N GLU A 410 3.75 -15.32 8.42
CA GLU A 410 2.40 -15.77 8.05
C GLU A 410 1.67 -14.77 7.14
N ILE A 411 1.84 -13.46 7.38
CA ILE A 411 1.30 -12.39 6.52
C ILE A 411 1.95 -12.44 5.13
N VAL A 412 3.29 -12.56 5.07
CA VAL A 412 4.05 -12.66 3.81
C VAL A 412 3.62 -13.89 3.03
N LEU A 413 3.52 -15.06 3.67
CA LEU A 413 3.07 -16.29 3.03
C LEU A 413 1.62 -16.16 2.54
N SER A 414 0.73 -15.56 3.33
CA SER A 414 -0.64 -15.29 2.91
C SER A 414 -0.68 -14.43 1.65
N PHE A 415 0.17 -13.41 1.56
CA PHE A 415 0.33 -12.61 0.35
C PHE A 415 0.80 -13.44 -0.85
N LEU A 416 1.87 -14.24 -0.69
CA LEU A 416 2.44 -15.04 -1.78
C LEU A 416 1.41 -16.04 -2.34
N TYR A 417 0.60 -16.67 -1.48
CA TYR A 417 -0.38 -17.68 -1.90
C TYR A 417 -1.71 -17.10 -2.39
N THR A 418 -2.11 -15.91 -1.92
CA THR A 418 -3.48 -15.41 -2.13
C THR A 418 -3.57 -14.01 -2.74
N GLU A 419 -2.44 -13.31 -2.90
CA GLU A 419 -2.34 -11.87 -3.25
C GLU A 419 -3.04 -10.94 -2.23
N ARG A 420 -3.47 -11.49 -1.10
CA ARG A 420 -4.17 -10.77 -0.04
C ARG A 420 -3.36 -10.86 1.24
N ALA A 421 -3.13 -9.70 1.85
CA ALA A 421 -2.53 -9.57 3.16
C ALA A 421 -3.28 -8.47 3.92
N ASN A 422 -3.84 -8.85 5.06
CA ASN A 422 -4.47 -7.95 6.01
C ASN A 422 -3.62 -7.99 7.27
N PHE A 423 -3.16 -6.83 7.73
CA PHE A 423 -2.34 -6.70 8.92
C PHE A 423 -2.60 -5.34 9.56
N SER A 424 -2.38 -5.28 10.87
CA SER A 424 -2.56 -4.10 11.70
C SER A 424 -1.32 -3.20 11.67
N LEU A 425 -1.48 -1.96 12.14
CA LEU A 425 -0.45 -0.92 12.09
C LEU A 425 0.82 -1.33 12.87
N ASP A 426 0.66 -1.97 14.03
CA ASP A 426 1.76 -2.55 14.85
C ASP A 426 2.74 -3.43 14.06
N LYS A 427 2.24 -4.19 13.06
CA LYS A 427 3.07 -5.08 12.23
C LYS A 427 3.54 -4.43 10.94
N ALA A 428 3.03 -3.26 10.59
CA ALA A 428 3.21 -2.67 9.27
C ALA A 428 4.68 -2.31 8.99
N LEU A 429 5.41 -1.82 9.98
CA LEU A 429 6.82 -1.45 9.85
C LEU A 429 7.70 -2.68 9.59
N GLU A 430 7.48 -3.76 10.35
CA GLU A 430 8.19 -5.02 10.16
C GLU A 430 7.83 -5.65 8.80
N VAL A 431 6.54 -5.69 8.44
CA VAL A 431 6.09 -6.16 7.12
C VAL A 431 6.74 -5.36 5.99
N LEU A 432 6.90 -4.04 6.13
CA LEU A 432 7.57 -3.19 5.14
C LEU A 432 9.03 -3.62 4.95
N ARG A 433 9.79 -3.79 6.04
CA ARG A 433 11.21 -4.22 6.00
C ARG A 433 11.36 -5.61 5.40
N VAL A 434 10.52 -6.55 5.80
CA VAL A 434 10.56 -7.94 5.30
C VAL A 434 10.15 -8.00 3.83
N ALA A 435 9.14 -7.23 3.42
CA ALA A 435 8.73 -7.16 2.02
C ALA A 435 9.85 -6.59 1.14
N ASP A 436 10.60 -5.59 1.61
CA ASP A 436 11.79 -5.07 0.92
C ASP A 436 12.91 -6.11 0.84
N MET A 437 13.24 -6.77 1.96
CA MET A 437 14.24 -7.85 2.01
C MET A 437 13.93 -8.99 1.03
N LEU A 438 12.66 -9.35 0.91
CA LEU A 438 12.19 -10.41 0.02
C LEU A 438 11.91 -9.92 -1.42
N PHE A 439 12.12 -8.64 -1.71
CA PHE A 439 11.81 -8.00 -3.01
C PHE A 439 10.35 -8.23 -3.45
N ILE A 440 9.39 -8.00 -2.54
CA ILE A 440 7.95 -8.10 -2.78
C ILE A 440 7.35 -6.68 -2.83
N GLU A 441 7.52 -6.02 -3.97
CA GLU A 441 7.20 -4.60 -4.15
C GLU A 441 5.74 -4.24 -3.81
N LYS A 442 4.79 -5.09 -4.20
CA LYS A 442 3.37 -4.84 -3.91
C LYS A 442 3.04 -4.88 -2.42
N LEU A 443 3.65 -5.80 -1.67
CA LEU A 443 3.42 -5.90 -0.22
C LEU A 443 4.07 -4.72 0.49
N LYS A 444 5.27 -4.32 0.05
CA LYS A 444 5.97 -3.11 0.50
C LYS A 444 5.13 -1.85 0.30
N GLN A 445 4.57 -1.65 -0.90
CA GLN A 445 3.69 -0.52 -1.19
C GLN A 445 2.43 -0.51 -0.31
N ARG A 446 1.82 -1.68 -0.06
CA ARG A 446 0.64 -1.79 0.83
C ARG A 446 0.99 -1.44 2.28
N ALA A 447 2.15 -1.88 2.78
CA ALA A 447 2.62 -1.54 4.12
C ALA A 447 2.89 -0.04 4.25
N ALA A 448 3.61 0.55 3.28
CA ALA A 448 3.88 1.99 3.25
C ALA A 448 2.60 2.82 3.17
N LEU A 449 1.63 2.39 2.35
CA LEU A 449 0.32 3.01 2.27
C LEU A 449 -0.35 3.02 3.66
N LEU A 450 -0.45 1.86 4.31
CA LEU A 450 -1.09 1.71 5.62
C LEU A 450 -0.43 2.58 6.70
N ILE A 451 0.91 2.66 6.72
CA ILE A 451 1.65 3.53 7.66
C ILE A 451 1.33 5.00 7.40
N SER A 452 1.48 5.45 6.14
CA SER A 452 1.31 6.87 5.78
C SER A 452 -0.13 7.39 5.88
N THR A 453 -1.14 6.50 5.84
CA THR A 453 -2.55 6.91 5.90
C THR A 453 -3.13 6.87 7.29
N LEU A 454 -2.81 5.85 8.10
CA LEU A 454 -3.30 5.75 9.47
C LEU A 454 -2.56 6.69 10.42
N GLY A 455 -1.27 6.98 10.16
CA GLY A 455 -0.50 7.96 10.91
C GLY A 455 -0.98 9.42 10.74
N ASN A 456 -1.79 9.69 9.70
CA ASN A 456 -2.43 10.99 9.47
C ASN A 456 -3.67 11.24 10.36
N GLY A 457 -4.14 10.24 11.13
CA GLY A 457 -5.36 10.31 11.94
C GLY A 457 -5.40 11.44 12.98
N ASN A 458 -4.24 12.02 13.32
CA ASN A 458 -4.10 13.16 14.24
C ASN A 458 -3.72 14.48 13.53
N ALA A 459 -3.71 14.55 12.19
CA ALA A 459 -3.40 15.77 11.42
C ALA A 459 -4.62 16.37 10.70
N SER A 460 -5.71 15.60 10.56
CA SER A 460 -6.96 16.08 9.93
C SER A 460 -7.92 16.76 10.90
N LEU A 461 -7.51 17.02 12.14
CA LEU A 461 -8.10 18.07 12.95
C LEU A 461 -7.15 19.25 12.92
N VAL A 462 -7.57 20.27 12.19
CA VAL A 462 -7.19 21.64 12.50
C VAL A 462 -7.57 21.84 13.97
N ASP A 463 -6.60 21.73 14.87
CA ASP A 463 -6.71 22.27 16.22
C ASP A 463 -6.77 23.80 16.08
N THR A 464 -7.96 24.31 15.74
CA THR A 464 -8.35 25.67 16.11
C THR A 464 -8.46 25.66 17.62
N ALA A 465 -7.46 26.26 18.25
CA ALA A 465 -7.34 26.45 19.67
C ALA A 465 -8.60 27.09 20.29
N THR A 466 -9.50 26.31 20.87
CA THR A 466 -10.25 26.67 22.09
C THR A 466 -11.03 25.48 22.64
N THR A 467 -10.33 24.49 23.21
CA THR A 467 -10.90 23.76 24.35
C THR A 467 -9.76 23.19 25.17
N THR A 468 -9.57 23.75 26.36
CA THR A 468 -8.88 23.07 27.47
C THR A 468 -9.65 21.77 27.74
N ILE A 469 -9.17 20.67 27.16
CA ILE A 469 -9.52 19.34 27.60
C ILE A 469 -8.25 18.78 28.19
N ASP A 470 -8.24 18.68 29.52
CA ASP A 470 -7.33 17.84 30.27
C ASP A 470 -7.51 16.40 29.74
N CYS A 471 -6.63 15.99 28.82
CA CYS A 471 -6.50 14.61 28.38
C CYS A 471 -5.22 14.03 28.99
N ASP A 472 -5.29 13.67 30.26
CA ASP A 472 -4.36 12.73 30.91
C ASP A 472 -4.64 11.29 30.41
N THR A 473 -4.63 11.09 29.10
CA THR A 473 -4.44 9.77 28.52
C THR A 473 -3.13 9.84 27.78
N GLU A 474 -2.12 9.16 28.32
CA GLU A 474 -0.89 8.82 27.62
C GLU A 474 -1.30 8.25 26.25
N ASP A 475 -1.23 9.10 25.21
CA ASP A 475 -1.48 8.69 23.85
C ASP A 475 -0.32 7.78 23.46
N ASP A 476 -0.49 6.48 23.64
CA ASP A 476 0.42 5.47 23.11
C ASP A 476 0.47 5.66 21.58
N GLU A 477 1.45 6.44 21.08
CA GLU A 477 1.78 6.48 19.66
C GLU A 477 2.18 5.07 19.26
N VAL A 478 1.24 4.31 18.69
CA VAL A 478 1.39 2.88 18.34
C VAL A 478 2.61 2.62 17.43
N ILE A 479 3.15 3.64 16.77
CA ILE A 479 4.43 3.59 16.05
C ILE A 479 5.23 4.88 16.29
N ASN A 480 6.51 4.73 16.63
CA ASN A 480 7.46 5.83 16.72
C ASN A 480 7.77 6.43 15.32
N ILE A 481 7.57 7.74 15.17
CA ILE A 481 7.80 8.45 13.90
C ILE A 481 9.25 8.38 13.42
N TYR A 482 10.22 8.34 14.34
CA TYR A 482 11.64 8.24 14.01
C TYR A 482 11.95 6.91 13.30
N ASP A 483 11.31 5.82 13.73
CA ASP A 483 11.46 4.51 13.11
C ASP A 483 10.81 4.43 11.73
N ILE A 484 9.71 5.17 11.51
CA ILE A 484 9.08 5.30 10.19
C ILE A 484 10.00 6.02 9.21
N ILE A 485 10.63 7.13 9.63
CA ILE A 485 11.57 7.88 8.77
C ILE A 485 12.78 7.02 8.43
N ARG A 486 13.38 6.36 9.43
CA ARG A 486 14.49 5.42 9.20
C ARG A 486 14.10 4.28 8.28
N ALA A 487 12.92 3.69 8.47
CA ALA A 487 12.44 2.66 7.56
C ALA A 487 12.15 3.19 6.15
N GLY A 488 11.66 4.42 6.01
CA GLY A 488 11.52 5.11 4.73
C GLY A 488 12.86 5.22 4.00
N TRP A 489 13.90 5.60 4.72
CA TRP A 489 15.27 5.71 4.24
C TRP A 489 15.89 4.37 3.83
N ASP A 490 15.75 3.35 4.68
CA ASP A 490 16.30 2.01 4.47
C ASP A 490 15.64 1.34 3.27
N THR A 491 14.31 1.42 3.21
CA THR A 491 13.51 0.80 2.15
C THR A 491 13.37 1.69 0.91
N ARG A 492 13.87 2.92 0.94
CA ARG A 492 13.80 3.90 -0.16
C ARG A 492 12.36 4.14 -0.63
N VAL A 493 11.47 4.42 0.31
CA VAL A 493 10.07 4.74 0.03
C VAL A 493 9.84 6.23 0.30
N PRO A 494 9.87 7.09 -0.74
CA PRO A 494 9.75 8.54 -0.57
C PRO A 494 8.48 8.96 0.17
N ARG A 495 7.39 8.22 -0.06
CA ARG A 495 6.11 8.46 0.60
C ARG A 495 6.19 8.44 2.13
N LEU A 496 7.05 7.61 2.72
CA LEU A 496 7.23 7.55 4.17
C LEU A 496 8.14 8.67 4.68
N GLU A 497 9.10 9.10 3.87
CA GLU A 497 9.97 10.25 4.15
C GLU A 497 9.15 11.53 4.17
N GLU A 498 8.37 11.78 3.12
CA GLU A 498 7.42 12.90 3.02
C GLU A 498 6.39 12.88 4.16
N PHE A 499 5.84 11.70 4.46
CA PHE A 499 4.90 11.53 5.58
C PHE A 499 5.57 11.90 6.91
N GLY A 500 6.77 11.39 7.18
CA GLY A 500 7.50 11.65 8.41
C GLY A 500 7.89 13.12 8.58
N ALA A 501 8.44 13.73 7.54
CA ALA A 501 8.79 15.15 7.54
C ALA A 501 7.56 16.04 7.76
N ARG A 502 6.45 15.75 7.07
CA ARG A 502 5.18 16.46 7.27
C ARG A 502 4.64 16.27 8.68
N PHE A 503 4.66 15.05 9.22
CA PHE A 503 4.17 14.76 10.56
C PHE A 503 4.94 15.53 11.63
N ILE A 504 6.27 15.56 11.53
CA ILE A 504 7.13 16.34 12.43
C ILE A 504 6.88 17.84 12.25
N ALA A 505 6.79 18.36 11.02
CA ALA A 505 6.57 19.79 10.77
C ALA A 505 5.28 20.33 11.39
N PHE A 506 4.20 19.53 11.40
CA PHE A 506 2.92 19.91 11.99
C PHE A 506 2.91 19.89 13.52
N ARG A 507 3.93 19.28 14.16
CA ARG A 507 4.07 19.16 15.62
C ARG A 507 5.49 19.49 16.08
N LEU A 508 6.16 20.36 15.34
CA LEU A 508 7.58 20.61 15.52
C LEU A 508 7.90 21.12 16.93
N GLU A 509 6.95 21.81 17.56
CA GLU A 509 7.05 22.29 18.94
C GLU A 509 7.33 21.16 19.95
N LYS A 510 6.86 19.93 19.67
CA LYS A 510 7.07 18.76 20.53
C LYS A 510 8.42 18.10 20.28
N TYR A 511 8.82 17.98 19.02
CA TYR A 511 9.99 17.19 18.62
C TYR A 511 11.32 17.97 18.62
N ILE A 512 11.28 19.30 18.44
CA ILE A 512 12.49 20.09 18.18
C ILE A 512 13.51 20.06 19.32
N ASP A 513 13.04 19.93 20.56
CA ASP A 513 13.86 19.91 21.77
C ASP A 513 14.23 18.46 22.19
N GLU A 514 13.76 17.43 21.47
CA GLU A 514 14.07 16.03 21.78
C GLU A 514 15.47 15.61 21.31
N PRO A 515 16.21 14.83 22.12
CA PRO A 515 17.55 14.36 21.74
C PRO A 515 17.51 13.39 20.54
N GLU A 516 16.43 12.62 20.39
CA GLU A 516 16.25 11.68 19.27
C GLU A 516 16.09 12.41 17.94
N PHE A 517 15.36 13.53 17.90
CA PHE A 517 15.26 14.37 16.71
C PHE A 517 16.64 14.90 16.28
N LYS A 518 17.47 15.33 17.24
CA LYS A 518 18.85 15.76 16.98
C LYS A 518 19.69 14.64 16.34
N LEU A 519 19.54 13.40 16.81
CA LEU A 519 20.22 12.24 16.22
C LEU A 519 19.71 11.97 14.80
N LEU A 520 18.39 12.03 14.58
CA LEU A 520 17.79 11.83 13.27
C LEU A 520 18.31 12.86 12.24
N VAL A 521 18.45 14.12 12.62
CA VAL A 521 19.01 15.17 11.76
C VAL A 521 20.48 14.89 11.42
N GLN A 522 21.28 14.41 12.38
CA GLN A 522 22.66 13.98 12.13
C GLN A 522 22.73 12.78 11.16
N GLU A 523 21.85 11.79 11.34
CA GLU A 523 21.74 10.64 10.44
C GLU A 523 21.39 11.09 9.02
N SER A 524 20.41 11.98 8.86
CA SER A 524 20.05 12.58 7.57
C SER A 524 21.24 13.29 6.92
N ALA A 525 21.95 14.14 7.68
CA ALA A 525 23.12 14.86 7.18
C ALA A 525 24.28 13.92 6.77
N ALA A 526 24.43 12.77 7.43
CA ALA A 526 25.49 11.81 7.13
C ALA A 526 25.23 10.98 5.85
N ARG A 527 23.98 10.85 5.41
CA ARG A 527 23.61 10.07 4.20
C ARG A 527 24.12 10.71 2.90
N ILE A 528 24.40 12.01 2.91
CA ILE A 528 24.89 12.77 1.74
C ILE A 528 26.42 12.68 1.65
N GLN A 529 26.94 11.65 0.94
CA GLN A 529 28.39 11.43 0.80
C GLN A 529 29.10 12.35 -0.22
N LYS A 530 28.37 13.06 -1.11
CA LYS A 530 28.96 14.01 -2.07
C LYS A 530 28.47 15.43 -1.79
N ARG A 531 29.14 16.12 -0.87
CA ARG A 531 28.92 17.54 -0.50
C ARG A 531 29.31 18.53 -1.62
N GLN A 532 28.74 18.42 -2.82
CA GLN A 532 29.04 19.37 -3.90
C GLN A 532 27.82 19.99 -4.58
N GLU A 533 26.58 19.62 -4.21
CA GLU A 533 25.40 20.17 -4.91
C GLU A 533 24.30 20.76 -4.02
N THR A 534 24.30 20.55 -2.70
CA THR A 534 23.35 21.21 -1.78
C THR A 534 24.02 21.53 -0.44
N ASP A 535 23.91 22.79 0.02
CA ASP A 535 24.35 23.24 1.36
C ASP A 535 23.32 22.88 2.46
N THR A 536 22.32 22.06 2.12
CA THR A 536 21.13 21.82 2.96
C THR A 536 20.95 20.34 3.33
N VAL A 537 20.32 20.12 4.49
CA VAL A 537 19.95 18.78 4.99
C VAL A 537 18.54 18.46 4.48
N GLU A 538 18.41 17.40 3.68
CA GLU A 538 17.15 17.00 3.02
C GLU A 538 15.96 16.96 3.99
N LEU A 539 16.10 16.29 5.14
CA LEU A 539 15.02 16.20 6.13
C LEU A 539 14.60 17.59 6.67
N ILE A 540 15.55 18.50 6.87
CA ILE A 540 15.26 19.85 7.39
C ILE A 540 14.58 20.70 6.32
N ASP A 541 14.98 20.57 5.05
CA ASP A 541 14.33 21.26 3.95
C ASP A 541 12.89 20.79 3.75
N ASP A 542 12.65 19.47 3.83
CA ASP A 542 11.29 18.93 3.78
C ASP A 542 10.44 19.43 4.96
N ILE A 543 11.00 19.45 6.18
CA ILE A 543 10.32 20.01 7.36
C ILE A 543 10.03 21.50 7.16
N ARG A 544 10.98 22.29 6.65
CA ARG A 544 10.77 23.73 6.36
C ARG A 544 9.68 23.93 5.31
N TYR A 545 9.67 23.11 4.26
CA TYR A 545 8.65 23.15 3.23
C TYR A 545 7.25 22.89 3.84
N TYR A 546 7.07 21.80 4.58
CA TYR A 546 5.77 21.49 5.20
C TYR A 546 5.40 22.44 6.34
N LEU A 547 6.38 23.01 7.05
CA LEU A 547 6.15 24.05 8.04
C LEU A 547 5.63 25.31 7.35
N SER A 548 6.22 25.70 6.21
CA SER A 548 5.71 26.82 5.42
C SER A 548 4.29 26.55 4.94
N ASP A 549 3.97 25.33 4.48
CA ASP A 549 2.64 24.91 4.03
C ASP A 549 1.59 24.99 5.15
N ARG A 550 1.95 24.51 6.37
CA ARG A 550 1.11 24.60 7.58
C ARG A 550 0.62 26.03 7.84
N PHE A 551 1.49 27.03 7.65
CA PHE A 551 1.15 28.44 7.88
C PHE A 551 0.65 29.14 6.61
N ARG A 552 1.02 28.70 5.40
CA ARG A 552 0.60 29.23 4.09
C ARG A 552 -0.91 29.17 3.86
N LEU A 553 -1.53 28.06 4.25
CA LEU A 553 -2.99 27.85 4.13
C LEU A 553 -3.82 28.89 4.90
N ARG A 554 -3.24 29.64 5.84
CA ARG A 554 -3.92 30.75 6.54
C ARG A 554 -3.71 32.11 5.88
N PHE A 555 -2.76 32.25 4.96
CA PHE A 555 -2.48 33.51 4.25
C PHE A 555 -3.23 33.63 2.92
N GLU A 556 -3.45 32.52 2.19
CA GLU A 556 -4.10 32.53 0.87
C GLU A 556 -5.60 32.90 0.89
N ASP A 557 -6.30 32.68 2.02
CA ASP A 557 -7.73 33.04 2.19
C ASP A 557 -8.00 34.56 2.25
N SER A 558 -6.95 35.40 2.15
CA SER A 558 -7.02 36.85 2.32
C SER A 558 -6.65 37.69 1.09
N GLY A 559 -6.24 37.09 -0.03
CA GLY A 559 -5.98 37.82 -1.28
C GLY A 559 -4.79 38.80 -1.22
N LEU A 560 -3.76 38.52 -0.42
CA LEU A 560 -2.56 39.35 -0.24
C LEU A 560 -1.29 38.67 -0.76
N ASP A 561 -1.34 38.20 -2.01
CA ASP A 561 -0.23 37.55 -2.74
C ASP A 561 0.97 38.49 -3.05
N GLY A 562 0.96 39.72 -2.51
CA GLY A 562 1.94 40.76 -2.81
C GLY A 562 3.10 40.89 -1.83
N MET A 563 3.05 40.27 -0.65
CA MET A 563 4.00 40.58 0.44
C MET A 563 5.19 39.62 0.57
N MET A 564 5.18 38.45 -0.07
CA MET A 564 6.35 37.54 -0.04
C MET A 564 7.40 37.81 -1.14
N ASN A 565 7.12 38.69 -2.12
CA ASN A 565 8.06 38.96 -3.21
C ASN A 565 9.06 40.10 -2.92
N GLU A 566 8.97 40.78 -1.78
CA GLU A 566 9.83 41.96 -1.51
C GLU A 566 11.14 41.64 -0.75
N GLU A 567 11.33 40.45 -0.20
CA GLU A 567 12.56 40.12 0.54
C GLU A 567 13.59 39.30 -0.26
N SER A 568 13.29 38.90 -1.50
CA SER A 568 14.20 38.05 -2.30
C SER A 568 15.03 38.79 -3.37
N ASN A 569 14.96 40.12 -3.47
CA ASN A 569 15.69 40.86 -4.52
C ASN A 569 16.51 42.06 -3.98
N GLY A 570 17.56 41.74 -3.24
CA GLY A 570 18.61 42.69 -2.89
C GLY A 570 19.94 42.40 -3.62
N ALA A 571 20.07 42.81 -4.89
CA ALA A 571 21.32 43.33 -5.50
C ALA A 571 21.26 43.39 -7.04
N ALA A 572 21.07 44.59 -7.61
CA ALA A 572 21.80 45.11 -8.78
C ALA A 572 21.30 46.51 -9.17
N GLN A 573 22.21 47.49 -9.19
CA GLN A 573 21.98 48.84 -9.69
C GLN A 573 22.10 48.91 -11.23
N GLY A 574 21.37 49.84 -11.87
CA GLY A 574 21.88 50.55 -13.06
C GLY A 574 20.93 50.78 -14.25
N GLU A 575 20.29 51.96 -14.25
CA GLU A 575 20.05 52.91 -15.36
C GLU A 575 19.31 52.56 -16.69
N ASN A 576 18.31 53.42 -16.95
CA ASN A 576 17.88 54.08 -18.21
C ASN A 576 16.83 53.48 -19.20
N SER A 577 15.69 54.20 -19.23
CA SER A 577 14.92 54.75 -20.38
C SER A 577 14.43 53.86 -21.54
N ASP A 578 13.10 53.81 -21.76
CA ASP A 578 12.39 54.55 -22.83
C ASP A 578 10.93 54.07 -23.09
N ASP A 579 10.02 55.05 -23.13
CA ASP A 579 8.91 55.28 -24.07
C ASP A 579 7.77 54.27 -24.39
N VAL A 580 6.55 54.70 -23.99
CA VAL A 580 5.38 55.09 -24.83
C VAL A 580 4.45 54.04 -25.49
N ARG A 581 3.15 54.17 -25.11
CA ARG A 581 1.83 54.00 -25.85
C ARG A 581 0.89 52.97 -25.21
N ALA A 582 -0.45 53.05 -25.27
CA ALA A 582 -1.49 54.08 -25.25
C ALA A 582 -2.83 53.33 -25.53
N ILE A 583 -3.82 53.40 -24.61
CA ILE A 583 -5.29 53.63 -24.78
C ILE A 583 -6.10 52.62 -25.69
N PRO A 584 -7.44 52.36 -25.59
CA PRO A 584 -8.54 52.82 -24.69
C PRO A 584 -9.53 51.75 -24.13
N GLN A 585 -10.38 52.29 -23.25
CA GLN A 585 -11.75 51.99 -22.81
C GLN A 585 -12.76 51.37 -23.81
N GLY A 586 -13.78 50.70 -23.24
CA GLY A 586 -15.09 50.42 -23.84
C GLY A 586 -16.16 50.16 -22.76
N ASP A 587 -17.31 50.81 -22.94
CA ASP A 587 -18.42 51.09 -22.01
C ASP A 587 -19.47 49.95 -21.81
N GLU A 588 -20.50 50.30 -21.00
CA GLU A 588 -21.90 49.80 -20.92
C GLU A 588 -22.27 48.94 -19.68
N ASP A 589 -23.38 49.09 -18.96
CA ASP A 589 -24.37 50.17 -18.70
C ASP A 589 -25.40 49.65 -17.66
N TYR A 590 -26.23 50.55 -17.08
CA TYR A 590 -27.45 50.38 -16.24
C TYR A 590 -27.38 50.33 -14.68
N PRO A 591 -28.41 50.84 -13.94
CA PRO A 591 -28.99 52.20 -13.93
C PRO A 591 -29.25 52.79 -12.51
N ASP A 592 -29.51 54.10 -12.46
CA ASP A 592 -29.81 54.97 -11.30
C ASP A 592 -31.13 54.73 -10.54
N LEU A 593 -31.15 55.14 -9.24
CA LEU A 593 -31.98 56.21 -8.61
C LEU A 593 -32.14 56.01 -7.07
N PRO A 594 -32.41 57.04 -6.24
CA PRO A 594 -32.01 58.46 -6.28
C PRO A 594 -31.43 59.02 -4.95
N ASP A 595 -30.70 60.13 -5.04
CA ASP A 595 -30.25 61.00 -3.94
C ASP A 595 -31.38 61.85 -3.33
N ILE A 596 -31.42 62.00 -2.00
CA ILE A 596 -31.99 63.18 -1.30
C ILE A 596 -31.17 63.52 -0.03
N ASP A 597 -30.38 64.59 -0.16
CA ASP A 597 -30.20 65.75 0.76
C ASP A 597 -29.29 65.67 2.02
N GLY A 598 -28.08 66.22 1.90
CA GLY A 598 -27.77 67.56 2.43
C GLY A 598 -27.73 67.81 3.95
N GLY A 599 -26.61 67.44 4.59
CA GLY A 599 -25.82 68.23 5.55
C GLY A 599 -26.45 68.88 6.80
N LEU A 600 -25.86 68.61 7.99
CA LEU A 600 -25.39 69.63 8.95
C LEU A 600 -24.75 69.02 10.23
N SER A 601 -23.51 69.45 10.47
CA SER A 601 -22.82 69.70 11.76
C SER A 601 -22.62 68.58 12.80
N SER A 602 -21.37 68.12 12.92
CA SER A 602 -20.49 68.37 14.08
C SER A 602 -21.16 68.41 15.47
N ALA A 603 -21.55 67.26 16.02
CA ALA A 603 -21.73 67.08 17.48
C ALA A 603 -21.84 65.59 17.88
N ARG A 604 -20.87 64.74 17.53
CA ARG A 604 -20.82 63.36 18.06
C ARG A 604 -19.44 62.69 17.91
N ALA A 605 -18.38 63.38 18.34
CA ALA A 605 -17.01 62.83 18.31
C ALA A 605 -16.36 62.74 19.70
N SER A 606 -17.13 62.75 20.80
CA SER A 606 -16.55 62.55 22.15
C SER A 606 -17.27 61.51 23.02
N ALA A 607 -18.12 60.66 22.43
CA ALA A 607 -18.82 59.58 23.15
C ALA A 607 -18.42 58.17 22.69
N ALA A 608 -17.62 58.02 21.62
CA ALA A 608 -17.21 56.72 21.08
C ALA A 608 -15.82 56.24 21.53
N ALA A 609 -15.08 57.03 22.34
CA ALA A 609 -13.73 56.69 22.80
C ALA A 609 -13.70 56.07 24.22
N LYS A 610 -14.85 55.77 24.82
CA LYS A 610 -14.94 55.13 26.15
C LYS A 610 -15.57 53.73 26.13
N ASP A 611 -16.18 53.32 25.01
CA ASP A 611 -16.76 51.98 24.87
C ASP A 611 -15.83 50.98 24.15
N SER A 612 -14.71 51.41 23.55
CA SER A 612 -13.70 50.50 22.98
C SER A 612 -12.81 49.85 24.04
N ALA A 613 -12.58 50.52 25.18
CA ALA A 613 -11.75 49.99 26.27
C ALA A 613 -12.49 48.97 27.16
N ALA A 614 -13.81 48.82 27.01
CA ALA A 614 -14.62 47.88 27.78
C ALA A 614 -14.94 46.59 27.01
N PHE A 615 -14.68 46.54 25.70
CA PHE A 615 -14.94 45.37 24.85
C PHE A 615 -13.72 44.44 24.68
N GLU A 616 -12.51 44.93 24.97
CA GLU A 616 -11.26 44.14 24.95
C GLU A 616 -11.10 43.20 26.16
N ALA A 617 -12.00 43.27 27.15
CA ALA A 617 -11.89 42.47 28.38
C ALA A 617 -12.57 41.07 28.30
N GLN A 618 -13.08 40.66 27.14
CA GLN A 618 -13.82 39.39 26.97
C GLN A 618 -13.28 38.44 25.90
N GLN A 619 -12.20 38.79 25.19
CA GLN A 619 -11.46 37.83 24.35
C GLN A 619 -10.16 37.46 25.06
N GLY A 620 -9.91 36.16 25.23
CA GLY A 620 -8.70 35.67 25.88
C GLY A 620 -7.46 36.22 25.19
N VAL A 621 -6.46 36.64 25.99
CA VAL A 621 -5.18 37.11 25.47
C VAL A 621 -4.51 35.96 24.73
N VAL A 622 -4.38 36.09 23.41
CA VAL A 622 -3.70 35.13 22.54
C VAL A 622 -2.19 35.26 22.78
N ARG A 623 -1.51 34.15 23.10
CA ARG A 623 -0.07 34.14 23.45
C ARG A 623 0.73 33.25 22.50
N THR A 624 1.94 33.67 22.15
CA THR A 624 2.91 32.89 21.34
C THR A 624 3.44 31.68 22.10
N LEU A 625 4.13 30.79 21.38
CA LEU A 625 4.81 29.63 21.98
C LEU A 625 5.81 30.01 23.09
N ASP A 626 6.41 31.20 22.99
CA ASP A 626 7.33 31.76 23.99
C ASP A 626 6.63 32.62 25.06
N GLY A 627 5.30 32.76 24.99
CA GLY A 627 4.47 33.44 25.98
C GLY A 627 4.26 34.94 25.76
N ASP A 628 4.70 35.48 24.64
CA ASP A 628 4.48 36.89 24.26
C ASP A 628 3.02 37.13 23.85
N ILE A 629 2.55 38.37 24.04
CA ILE A 629 1.16 38.74 23.72
C ILE A 629 1.05 38.99 22.22
N ALA A 630 0.27 38.17 21.51
CA ALA A 630 -0.10 38.40 20.12
C ALA A 630 -1.35 39.28 20.05
N GLY A 631 -1.37 40.22 19.10
CA GLY A 631 -2.50 41.14 18.91
C GLY A 631 -3.73 40.45 18.29
N ASP A 632 -3.51 39.50 17.39
CA ASP A 632 -4.52 38.67 16.74
C ASP A 632 -3.95 37.27 16.41
N GLU A 633 -4.81 36.36 15.93
CA GLU A 633 -4.44 34.97 15.59
C GLU A 633 -3.46 34.90 14.39
N PHE A 634 -3.47 35.89 13.50
CA PHE A 634 -2.56 35.94 12.35
C PHE A 634 -1.15 36.36 12.75
N ALA A 635 -1.01 37.37 13.61
CA ALA A 635 0.26 37.76 14.19
C ALA A 635 0.83 36.65 15.07
N LEU A 636 -0.03 35.91 15.78
CA LEU A 636 0.36 34.72 16.53
C LEU A 636 1.03 33.68 15.61
N ASP A 637 0.40 33.34 14.50
CA ASP A 637 0.90 32.33 13.57
C ASP A 637 2.21 32.75 12.88
N ALA A 638 2.31 34.01 12.46
CA ALA A 638 3.53 34.56 11.89
C ALA A 638 4.70 34.56 12.90
N MET A 639 4.43 34.93 14.16
CA MET A 639 5.43 34.88 15.23
C MET A 639 5.84 33.44 15.54
N ASN A 640 4.88 32.51 15.65
CA ASN A 640 5.16 31.10 15.91
C ASN A 640 5.96 30.44 14.78
N TYR A 641 5.69 30.79 13.53
CA TYR A 641 6.48 30.35 12.38
C TYR A 641 7.95 30.81 12.48
N GLN A 642 8.17 32.08 12.80
CA GLN A 642 9.52 32.63 12.97
C GLN A 642 10.26 32.00 14.17
N ILE A 643 9.57 31.78 15.28
CA ILE A 643 10.12 31.10 16.46
C ILE A 643 10.59 29.69 16.11
N LEU A 644 9.74 28.92 15.42
CA LEU A 644 10.06 27.54 15.02
C LEU A 644 11.22 27.47 14.04
N LEU A 645 11.28 28.38 13.05
CA LEU A 645 12.43 28.49 12.16
C LEU A 645 13.71 28.82 12.92
N GLY A 646 13.66 29.79 13.84
CA GLY A 646 14.80 30.14 14.68
C GLY A 646 15.29 28.96 15.54
N LYS A 647 14.37 28.15 16.08
CA LYS A 647 14.75 26.92 16.79
C LYS A 647 15.44 25.90 15.88
N ILE A 648 15.02 25.76 14.61
CA ILE A 648 15.69 24.88 13.64
C ILE A 648 17.12 25.39 13.39
N GLU A 649 17.30 26.70 13.21
CA GLU A 649 18.62 27.31 13.01
C GLU A 649 19.54 27.05 14.20
N VAL A 650 19.07 27.27 15.44
CA VAL A 650 19.84 26.96 16.65
C VAL A 650 20.21 25.48 16.74
N LEU A 651 19.30 24.58 16.34
CA LEU A 651 19.57 23.15 16.30
C LEU A 651 20.69 22.82 15.30
N MET A 652 20.64 23.40 14.09
CA MET A 652 21.66 23.24 13.05
C MET A 652 23.03 23.80 13.49
N GLU A 653 23.04 24.96 14.15
CA GLU A 653 24.23 25.59 14.73
C GLU A 653 24.85 24.67 15.80
N SER A 654 24.01 24.10 16.67
CA SER A 654 24.44 23.17 17.72
C SER A 654 25.03 21.87 17.18
N LEU A 655 24.74 21.56 15.91
CA LEU A 655 25.21 20.38 15.19
C LEU A 655 26.43 20.65 14.30
N GLY A 656 26.81 21.92 14.11
CA GLY A 656 27.87 22.32 13.19
C GLY A 656 27.51 21.98 11.74
N LEU A 657 26.22 22.07 11.40
CA LEU A 657 25.68 21.77 10.07
C LEU A 657 25.37 23.04 9.26
N ASP A 658 25.76 24.23 9.75
CA ASP A 658 25.64 25.46 8.98
C ASP A 658 26.71 25.49 7.88
N GLY A 659 26.25 25.42 6.63
CA GLY A 659 27.04 25.58 5.41
C GLY A 659 26.56 26.81 4.66
#